data_AF-A0A7W1UXT7-F1
#
_entry.id   AF-A0A7W1UXT7-F1
#
_cell.length_a   1.000
_cell.length_b   1.000
_cell.length_c   1.000
_cell.angle_alpha   90.00
_cell.angle_beta   90.00
_cell.angle_gamma   90.00
#
_symmetry.space_group_name_H-M   'P 1'
#
loop_
_entity.id
_entity.type
_entity.pdbx_description
1 polymer ?
#
loop_
_entity_poly.entity_id
_entity_poly.type
_entity_poly.pdbx_seq_one_letter_code
_entity_poly.pdbx_strand_id
1 'polypeptide(L)'
;NYIDVAPNQISSISASLIPFLEHDDANRALMGSNMMRQAVPLLLPQAPIVGTGLERQVASDSRVLINAEGDGVVEYVDANEISIKYDRSEEDRLVSFDSDLTTYKLVKFRKTNQGTNINLKPIVRKGDRVFKGQVLCQGYATENGELALGRNMKVAFMPWKGYNFEDAIVISEEVVRNDIFTSIHIDEYTLEVRDTKLGNEELTNDIPNVSEEATKDLDENGMIRIGAEVKPGDILIGKITPKGESDPTPEEKLLRAIFGDKAGDVKDASLKASPSLNGVVIDKKLFARAVKDKRKRAKDKEDITALEIQYEAKFNELKDVLVDKLFAIVGGKTAQGVMNDLGEEIFPKGKKYTLKMLNAVYDYTHLTQGVWTTDDASNRLVADLLHNYKIKENDLQGNLRREKFTISVGDELPAGILKLAKIYIAKKRKLKVGDKMAGRHGNKGIVARIVRQEDMPFLEDGTPVDIVLNPLGVPSRMNIGQIYETVLGWAGQKLGRKFATPIFDGATIDQINKLTDEAGIPRFGHTHLYDGGTGDRFDQPATVGVIYMLKLGHLIDDKMHARSIGPYSLITQQPLGGKAQFGGQRFGEMEVWALEAYGASATLREILTVKSDDVVGRAKTYEAIVKGETMPEPGLPESFNVLMHELKGLGLDIRLEE
;
A
#
# COMPACT_ATOMS: atom_id res chain seq x y z
N ASN A 1 -0.73 -32.20 34.98
CA ASN A 1 -2.18 -31.93 34.89
C ASN A 1 -2.60 -31.15 33.66
N TYR A 2 -1.70 -30.47 32.94
CA TYR A 2 -1.99 -29.87 31.63
C TYR A 2 -0.96 -30.33 30.59
N ILE A 3 -1.33 -30.27 29.31
CA ILE A 3 -0.50 -30.52 28.13
C ILE A 3 -0.77 -29.39 27.12
N ASP A 4 0.23 -29.01 26.33
CA ASP A 4 0.08 -28.00 25.29
C ASP A 4 -0.89 -28.49 24.20
N VAL A 5 -1.71 -27.57 23.66
CA VAL A 5 -2.76 -27.90 22.69
C VAL A 5 -2.19 -28.15 21.30
N ALA A 6 -1.16 -27.38 20.92
CA ALA A 6 -0.48 -27.51 19.64
C ALA A 6 0.98 -27.05 19.75
N PRO A 7 1.91 -27.62 18.96
CA PRO A 7 3.32 -27.23 18.97
C PRO A 7 3.56 -25.75 18.64
N ASN A 8 2.65 -25.14 17.87
CA ASN A 8 2.72 -23.74 17.46
C ASN A 8 2.06 -22.75 18.45
N GLN A 9 1.52 -23.22 19.58
CA GLN A 9 0.85 -22.37 20.58
C GLN A 9 1.82 -21.33 21.20
N ILE A 10 3.11 -21.63 21.22
CA ILE A 10 4.15 -20.79 21.81
C ILE A 10 4.64 -19.65 20.90
N SER A 11 4.26 -19.66 19.61
CA SER A 11 4.81 -18.76 18.60
C SER A 11 3.75 -17.84 18.00
N SER A 12 4.17 -16.64 17.61
CA SER A 12 3.32 -15.72 16.83
C SER A 12 3.01 -16.28 15.44
N ILE A 13 1.88 -15.89 14.85
CA ILE A 13 1.47 -16.29 13.48
C ILE A 13 2.61 -16.08 12.47
N SER A 14 3.31 -14.96 12.54
CA SER A 14 4.41 -14.67 11.61
C SER A 14 5.60 -15.63 11.77
N ALA A 15 5.92 -16.05 12.98
CA ALA A 15 6.95 -17.08 13.19
C ALA A 15 6.45 -18.47 12.75
N SER A 16 5.17 -18.77 12.99
CA SER A 16 4.53 -20.04 12.61
C SER A 16 4.38 -20.23 11.09
N LEU A 17 4.69 -19.22 10.26
CA LEU A 17 4.73 -19.30 8.80
C LEU A 17 6.13 -19.65 8.24
N ILE A 18 7.13 -19.80 9.12
CA ILE A 18 8.49 -20.21 8.74
C ILE A 18 8.53 -21.75 8.80
N PRO A 19 8.72 -22.45 7.66
CA PRO A 19 8.92 -23.89 7.67
C PRO A 19 10.26 -24.23 8.32
N PHE A 20 10.43 -25.42 8.90
CA PHE A 20 11.71 -25.86 9.50
C PHE A 20 12.27 -24.88 10.56
N LEU A 21 11.39 -24.19 11.29
CA LEU A 21 11.78 -23.21 12.29
C LEU A 21 12.65 -23.82 13.41
N GLU A 22 12.45 -25.10 13.72
CA GLU A 22 13.22 -25.88 14.66
C GLU A 22 14.71 -26.04 14.28
N HIS A 23 15.08 -25.70 13.04
CA HIS A 23 16.44 -25.77 12.52
C HIS A 23 17.11 -24.39 12.37
N ASP A 24 16.47 -23.33 12.85
CA ASP A 24 16.99 -21.97 12.82
C ASP A 24 17.33 -21.45 14.23
N ASP A 25 18.42 -20.69 14.34
CA ASP A 25 18.70 -19.89 15.53
C ASP A 25 17.57 -18.89 15.81
N ALA A 26 17.26 -18.67 17.09
CA ALA A 26 16.16 -17.81 17.52
C ALA A 26 16.28 -16.37 16.99
N ASN A 27 17.48 -15.82 16.86
CA ASN A 27 17.66 -14.48 16.30
C ASN A 27 17.34 -14.45 14.81
N ARG A 28 17.60 -15.53 14.09
CA ARG A 28 17.27 -15.65 12.66
C ARG A 28 15.78 -15.83 12.44
N ALA A 29 15.13 -16.65 13.26
CA ALA A 29 13.68 -16.77 13.31
C ALA A 29 13.00 -15.39 13.52
N LEU A 30 13.48 -14.62 14.50
CA LEU A 30 12.99 -13.26 14.77
C LEU A 30 13.17 -12.34 13.55
N MET A 31 14.35 -12.36 12.93
CA MET A 31 14.62 -11.57 11.73
C MET A 31 13.73 -11.98 10.56
N GLY A 32 13.55 -13.28 10.33
CA GLY A 32 12.68 -13.82 9.28
C GLY A 32 11.23 -13.39 9.42
N SER A 33 10.67 -13.53 10.62
CA SER A 33 9.32 -13.06 10.98
C SER A 33 9.17 -11.55 10.73
N ASN A 34 10.17 -10.75 11.11
CA ASN A 34 10.16 -9.30 10.87
C ASN A 34 10.26 -8.93 9.38
N MET A 35 11.04 -9.68 8.60
CA MET A 35 11.23 -9.43 7.18
C MET A 35 9.97 -9.80 6.37
N MET A 36 9.26 -10.86 6.72
CA MET A 36 7.98 -11.21 6.09
C MET A 36 6.96 -10.07 6.17
N ARG A 37 6.91 -9.34 7.31
CA ARG A 37 6.04 -8.17 7.46
C ARG A 37 6.44 -6.97 6.60
N GLN A 38 7.68 -6.94 6.11
CA GLN A 38 8.21 -5.89 5.24
C GLN A 38 8.17 -6.29 3.75
N ALA A 39 7.66 -7.49 3.43
CA ALA A 39 7.55 -7.95 2.06
C ALA A 39 6.53 -7.09 1.30
N VAL A 40 6.91 -6.67 0.09
CA VAL A 40 6.04 -5.88 -0.78
C VAL A 40 5.20 -6.83 -1.63
N PRO A 41 3.88 -6.62 -1.76
CA PRO A 41 3.04 -7.39 -2.68
C PRO A 41 3.57 -7.30 -4.12
N LEU A 42 3.84 -8.47 -4.70
CA LEU A 42 4.31 -8.59 -6.08
C LEU A 42 3.14 -8.46 -7.06
N LEU A 43 3.45 -8.09 -8.31
CA LEU A 43 2.48 -8.05 -9.41
C LEU A 43 1.88 -9.44 -9.68
N LEU A 44 2.75 -10.45 -9.62
CA LEU A 44 2.43 -11.85 -9.78
C LEU A 44 3.03 -12.59 -8.57
N PRO A 45 2.32 -12.70 -7.44
CA PRO A 45 2.76 -13.52 -6.32
C PRO A 45 2.59 -15.01 -6.65
N GLN A 46 3.31 -15.88 -5.94
CA GLN A 46 3.12 -17.33 -6.01
C GLN A 46 3.10 -17.88 -4.58
N ALA A 47 2.19 -18.80 -4.29
CA ALA A 47 2.14 -19.46 -3.01
C ALA A 47 3.40 -20.33 -2.79
N PRO A 48 3.88 -20.46 -1.54
CA PRO A 48 5.07 -21.24 -1.25
C PRO A 48 4.84 -22.72 -1.59
N ILE A 49 5.84 -23.36 -2.20
CA ILE A 49 5.82 -24.83 -2.39
C ILE A 49 5.96 -25.53 -1.04
N VAL A 50 6.76 -24.96 -0.15
CA VAL A 50 6.97 -25.45 1.23
C VAL A 50 6.34 -24.44 2.19
N GLY A 51 5.12 -24.70 2.65
CA GLY A 51 4.41 -23.88 3.63
C GLY A 51 4.40 -24.53 5.01
N THR A 52 3.64 -23.94 5.94
CA THR A 52 3.33 -24.55 7.24
C THR A 52 1.88 -25.03 7.35
N GLY A 53 1.04 -24.70 6.36
CA GLY A 53 -0.39 -25.00 6.34
C GLY A 53 -1.26 -23.88 6.91
N LEU A 54 -0.64 -22.87 7.55
CA LEU A 54 -1.33 -21.70 8.09
C LEU A 54 -1.63 -20.63 7.04
N GLU A 55 -1.00 -20.70 5.86
CA GLU A 55 -1.11 -19.69 4.80
C GLU A 55 -2.56 -19.45 4.37
N ARG A 56 -3.36 -20.51 4.29
CA ARG A 56 -4.78 -20.43 3.91
C ARG A 56 -5.64 -19.78 4.99
N GLN A 57 -5.40 -20.15 6.24
CA GLN A 57 -6.12 -19.60 7.39
C GLN A 57 -5.81 -18.11 7.54
N VAL A 58 -4.53 -17.73 7.46
CA VAL A 58 -4.10 -16.32 7.54
C VAL A 58 -4.72 -15.49 6.40
N ALA A 59 -4.76 -16.01 5.18
CA ALA A 59 -5.37 -15.31 4.05
C ALA A 59 -6.88 -15.10 4.26
N SER A 60 -7.60 -16.15 4.69
CA SER A 60 -9.04 -16.09 4.98
C SER A 60 -9.36 -15.13 6.14
N ASP A 61 -8.62 -15.20 7.24
CA ASP A 61 -8.89 -14.43 8.45
C ASP A 61 -8.47 -12.96 8.33
N SER A 62 -7.63 -12.62 7.35
CA SER A 62 -7.17 -11.24 7.09
C SER A 62 -8.29 -10.27 6.71
N ARG A 63 -9.43 -10.77 6.21
CA ARG A 63 -10.54 -9.99 5.62
C ARG A 63 -10.13 -9.00 4.53
N VAL A 64 -8.93 -9.15 3.96
CA VAL A 64 -8.54 -8.44 2.73
C VAL A 64 -9.19 -9.07 1.51
N LEU A 65 -9.39 -10.40 1.57
CA LEU A 65 -10.10 -11.16 0.56
C LEU A 65 -11.59 -11.21 0.88
N ILE A 66 -12.38 -11.45 -0.16
CA ILE A 66 -13.82 -11.67 -0.06
C ILE A 66 -14.07 -13.16 0.07
N ASN A 67 -14.81 -13.54 1.11
CA ASN A 67 -15.19 -14.92 1.39
C ASN A 67 -16.70 -15.09 1.13
N ALA A 68 -17.11 -16.28 0.70
CA ALA A 68 -18.52 -16.60 0.51
C ALA A 68 -19.29 -16.62 1.84
N GLU A 69 -20.49 -16.04 1.87
CA GLU A 69 -21.36 -15.99 3.06
C GLU A 69 -22.05 -17.34 3.33
N GLY A 70 -22.28 -18.12 2.28
CA GLY A 70 -22.97 -19.40 2.34
C GLY A 70 -22.62 -20.29 1.15
N ASP A 71 -23.35 -21.39 1.03
CA ASP A 71 -23.24 -22.30 -0.11
C ASP A 71 -24.07 -21.75 -1.27
N GLY A 72 -23.53 -21.80 -2.49
CA GLY A 72 -24.22 -21.23 -3.65
C GLY A 72 -23.52 -21.50 -4.96
N VAL A 73 -24.08 -20.96 -6.05
CA VAL A 73 -23.53 -21.07 -7.40
C VAL A 73 -23.18 -19.70 -7.94
N VAL A 74 -21.99 -19.58 -8.51
CA VAL A 74 -21.50 -18.35 -9.11
C VAL A 74 -22.25 -18.08 -10.41
N GLU A 75 -23.04 -17.01 -10.45
CA GLU A 75 -23.87 -16.66 -11.60
C GLU A 75 -23.13 -15.73 -12.57
N TYR A 76 -22.35 -14.79 -12.04
CA TYR A 76 -21.58 -13.83 -12.80
C TYR A 76 -20.20 -13.58 -12.17
N VAL A 77 -19.18 -13.42 -13.02
CA VAL A 77 -17.83 -13.06 -12.61
C VAL A 77 -17.23 -12.16 -13.67
N ASP A 78 -16.68 -11.03 -13.23
CA ASP A 78 -15.75 -10.25 -14.03
C ASP A 78 -14.57 -9.75 -13.16
N ALA A 79 -13.76 -8.84 -13.71
CA ALA A 79 -12.60 -8.31 -13.01
C ALA A 79 -12.96 -7.37 -11.84
N ASN A 80 -14.19 -6.85 -11.78
CA ASN A 80 -14.67 -5.83 -10.86
C ASN A 80 -15.67 -6.36 -9.84
N GLU A 81 -16.42 -7.41 -10.15
CA GLU A 81 -17.43 -7.98 -9.27
C GLU A 81 -17.65 -9.48 -9.47
N ILE A 82 -18.20 -10.10 -8.43
CA ILE A 82 -18.57 -11.52 -8.36
C ILE A 82 -20.01 -11.59 -7.85
N SER A 83 -20.91 -12.21 -8.58
CA SER A 83 -22.29 -12.43 -8.14
C SER A 83 -22.55 -13.91 -7.90
N ILE A 84 -23.01 -14.23 -6.69
CA ILE A 84 -23.30 -15.60 -6.24
C ILE A 84 -24.77 -15.70 -5.91
N LYS A 85 -25.41 -16.72 -6.46
CA LYS A 85 -26.75 -17.13 -6.08
C LYS A 85 -26.64 -18.14 -4.94
N TYR A 86 -27.02 -17.74 -3.73
CA TYR A 86 -26.94 -18.58 -2.55
C TYR A 86 -28.11 -19.55 -2.44
N ASP A 87 -27.82 -20.75 -1.96
CA ASP A 87 -28.78 -21.79 -1.66
C ASP A 87 -29.50 -21.42 -0.35
N ARG A 88 -30.60 -20.67 -0.44
CA ARG A 88 -31.42 -20.31 0.72
C ARG A 88 -32.59 -21.27 0.89
N SER A 89 -32.85 -21.69 2.12
CA SER A 89 -34.05 -22.47 2.43
C SER A 89 -35.30 -21.59 2.32
N GLU A 90 -36.48 -22.20 2.21
CA GLU A 90 -37.76 -21.47 2.20
C GLU A 90 -37.95 -20.65 3.50
N GLU A 91 -37.46 -21.15 4.64
CA GLU A 91 -37.47 -20.42 5.92
C GLU A 91 -36.53 -19.21 5.89
N ASP A 92 -35.32 -19.34 5.32
CA ASP A 92 -34.37 -18.23 5.18
C ASP A 92 -34.90 -17.13 4.24
N ARG A 93 -35.60 -17.53 3.17
CA ARG A 93 -36.24 -16.59 2.23
C ARG A 93 -37.37 -15.80 2.89
N LEU A 94 -38.09 -16.43 3.83
CA LEU A 94 -39.16 -15.78 4.59
C LEU A 94 -38.63 -14.71 5.55
N VAL A 95 -37.42 -14.87 6.11
CA VAL A 95 -36.86 -13.93 7.10
C VAL A 95 -35.81 -12.95 6.54
N SER A 96 -35.18 -13.24 5.40
CA SER A 96 -34.16 -12.36 4.79
C SER A 96 -34.79 -11.36 3.83
N PHE A 97 -34.30 -10.11 3.82
CA PHE A 97 -34.69 -9.07 2.86
C PHE A 97 -33.78 -9.00 1.63
N ASP A 98 -32.68 -9.72 1.64
CA ASP A 98 -31.74 -9.74 0.53
C ASP A 98 -32.25 -10.64 -0.60
N SER A 99 -31.85 -10.34 -1.84
CA SER A 99 -32.04 -11.26 -2.95
C SER A 99 -31.23 -12.55 -2.73
N ASP A 100 -31.67 -13.64 -3.36
CA ASP A 100 -30.86 -14.88 -3.46
C ASP A 100 -29.50 -14.62 -4.13
N LEU A 101 -29.44 -13.60 -4.99
CA LEU A 101 -28.23 -13.11 -5.63
C LEU A 101 -27.53 -12.06 -4.77
N THR A 102 -26.28 -12.32 -4.36
CA THR A 102 -25.42 -11.35 -3.69
C THR A 102 -24.26 -10.97 -4.62
N THR A 103 -24.04 -9.67 -4.81
CA THR A 103 -22.94 -9.14 -5.64
C THR A 103 -21.84 -8.52 -4.77
N TYR A 104 -20.62 -9.00 -4.95
CA TYR A 104 -19.41 -8.55 -4.28
C TYR A 104 -18.57 -7.69 -5.20
N LYS A 105 -18.31 -6.43 -4.82
CA LYS A 105 -17.41 -5.54 -5.55
C LYS A 105 -15.95 -5.75 -5.13
N LEU A 106 -15.09 -6.03 -6.10
CA LEU A 106 -13.66 -6.23 -5.91
C LEU A 106 -12.94 -4.89 -5.80
N VAL A 107 -11.97 -4.83 -4.88
CA VAL A 107 -11.10 -3.66 -4.73
C VAL A 107 -10.07 -3.64 -5.86
N LYS A 108 -10.06 -2.56 -6.66
CA LYS A 108 -9.13 -2.36 -7.77
C LYS A 108 -8.17 -1.21 -7.47
N PHE A 109 -6.87 -1.45 -7.68
CA PHE A 109 -5.80 -0.45 -7.63
C PHE A 109 -5.86 0.54 -6.46
N ARG A 110 -6.15 0.06 -5.24
CA ARG A 110 -6.27 0.91 -4.05
C ARG A 110 -4.92 1.08 -3.36
N LYS A 111 -4.53 2.33 -3.11
CA LYS A 111 -3.33 2.69 -2.34
C LYS A 111 -3.42 2.20 -0.89
N THR A 112 -2.33 1.64 -0.38
CA THR A 112 -2.14 1.35 1.05
C THR A 112 -1.40 2.48 1.77
N ASN A 113 -1.35 2.41 3.10
CA ASN A 113 -0.60 3.37 3.93
C ASN A 113 0.90 3.40 3.60
N GLN A 114 1.48 2.27 3.18
CA GLN A 114 2.90 2.15 2.81
C GLN A 114 3.14 2.46 1.32
N GLY A 115 2.13 2.99 0.61
CA GLY A 115 2.23 3.30 -0.83
C GLY A 115 2.25 2.07 -1.74
N THR A 116 1.95 0.88 -1.23
CA THR A 116 1.73 -0.32 -2.04
C THR A 116 0.30 -0.38 -2.57
N ASN A 117 -0.05 -1.45 -3.29
CA ASN A 117 -1.31 -1.57 -4.01
C ASN A 117 -2.14 -2.79 -3.57
N ILE A 118 -3.41 -2.57 -3.25
CA ILE A 118 -4.44 -3.62 -3.14
C ILE A 118 -5.17 -3.72 -4.47
N ASN A 119 -5.02 -4.87 -5.14
CA ASN A 119 -5.76 -5.18 -6.35
C ASN A 119 -6.22 -6.64 -6.27
N LEU A 120 -7.54 -6.82 -6.24
CA LEU A 120 -8.18 -8.12 -6.17
C LEU A 120 -8.63 -8.59 -7.56
N LYS A 121 -8.55 -9.89 -7.77
CA LYS A 121 -8.96 -10.61 -8.98
C LYS A 121 -9.77 -11.83 -8.56
N PRO A 122 -10.83 -12.20 -9.29
CA PRO A 122 -11.60 -13.39 -8.98
C PRO A 122 -10.74 -14.66 -9.12
N ILE A 123 -10.99 -15.64 -8.24
CA ILE A 123 -10.48 -17.02 -8.36
C ILE A 123 -11.54 -17.88 -9.05
N VAL A 124 -12.79 -17.73 -8.63
CA VAL A 124 -13.94 -18.50 -9.10
C VAL A 124 -14.34 -18.14 -10.53
N ARG A 125 -15.01 -19.07 -11.20
CA ARG A 125 -15.56 -18.92 -12.55
C ARG A 125 -17.08 -19.07 -12.51
N LYS A 126 -17.74 -18.54 -13.55
CA LYS A 126 -19.19 -18.70 -13.72
C LYS A 126 -19.56 -20.19 -13.76
N GLY A 127 -20.53 -20.59 -12.94
CA GLY A 127 -21.00 -21.97 -12.79
C GLY A 127 -20.31 -22.74 -11.66
N ASP A 128 -19.26 -22.20 -11.05
CA ASP A 128 -18.61 -22.85 -9.91
C ASP A 128 -19.56 -22.88 -8.70
N ARG A 129 -19.58 -24.01 -7.98
CA ARG A 129 -20.26 -24.11 -6.69
C ARG A 129 -19.30 -23.72 -5.58
N VAL A 130 -19.73 -22.80 -4.73
CA VAL A 130 -18.95 -22.29 -3.59
C VAL A 130 -19.55 -22.77 -2.28
N PHE A 131 -18.71 -22.89 -1.26
CA PHE A 131 -19.12 -23.23 0.10
C PHE A 131 -18.89 -22.06 1.06
N LYS A 132 -19.60 -22.07 2.18
CA LYS A 132 -19.48 -21.06 3.24
C LYS A 132 -18.03 -20.86 3.68
N GLY A 133 -17.56 -19.61 3.62
CA GLY A 133 -16.20 -19.24 4.00
C GLY A 133 -15.14 -19.45 2.92
N GLN A 134 -15.50 -19.99 1.74
CA GLN A 134 -14.56 -20.12 0.63
C GLN A 134 -14.08 -18.74 0.15
N VAL A 135 -12.77 -18.58 0.00
CA VAL A 135 -12.15 -17.38 -0.59
C VAL A 135 -12.50 -17.28 -2.08
N LEU A 136 -13.10 -16.16 -2.48
CA LEU A 136 -13.62 -15.93 -3.84
C LEU A 136 -12.64 -15.19 -4.75
N CYS A 137 -11.72 -14.42 -4.16
CA CYS A 137 -10.77 -13.59 -4.89
C CYS A 137 -9.36 -13.76 -4.34
N GLN A 138 -8.37 -13.46 -5.19
CA GLN A 138 -6.96 -13.40 -4.85
C GLN A 138 -6.41 -12.01 -5.16
N GLY A 139 -5.23 -11.71 -4.65
CA GLY A 139 -4.59 -10.40 -4.78
C GLY A 139 -4.02 -9.94 -3.46
N TYR A 140 -3.26 -8.84 -3.49
CA TYR A 140 -2.54 -8.33 -2.31
C TYR A 140 -1.74 -9.44 -1.57
N ALA A 141 -0.72 -9.97 -2.25
CA ALA A 141 0.14 -11.03 -1.72
C ALA A 141 -0.61 -12.33 -1.35
N THR A 142 -1.55 -12.76 -2.19
CA THR A 142 -2.24 -14.05 -2.08
C THR A 142 -2.40 -14.72 -3.45
N GLU A 143 -2.42 -16.05 -3.47
CA GLU A 143 -2.66 -16.88 -4.65
C GLU A 143 -3.57 -18.05 -4.29
N ASN A 144 -4.68 -18.24 -5.00
CA ASN A 144 -5.64 -19.33 -4.80
C ASN A 144 -6.12 -19.51 -3.33
N GLY A 145 -6.24 -18.40 -2.59
CA GLY A 145 -6.68 -18.40 -1.20
C GLY A 145 -5.58 -18.73 -0.17
N GLU A 146 -4.33 -18.80 -0.59
CA GLU A 146 -3.15 -18.92 0.28
C GLU A 146 -2.36 -17.61 0.32
N LEU A 147 -1.72 -17.33 1.46
CA LEU A 147 -0.78 -16.24 1.59
C LEU A 147 0.46 -16.45 0.70
N ALA A 148 0.71 -15.50 -0.19
CA ALA A 148 1.75 -15.53 -1.21
C ALA A 148 2.57 -14.22 -1.19
N LEU A 149 3.43 -14.06 -0.18
CA LEU A 149 4.30 -12.89 0.01
C LEU A 149 5.43 -12.74 -1.03
N GLY A 150 5.74 -13.78 -1.81
CA GLY A 150 6.93 -13.87 -2.63
C GLY A 150 6.81 -14.84 -3.81
N ARG A 151 7.95 -15.45 -4.17
CA ARG A 151 8.09 -16.38 -5.30
C ARG A 151 9.05 -17.51 -4.96
N ASN A 152 8.79 -18.70 -5.50
CA ASN A 152 9.69 -19.84 -5.40
C ASN A 152 10.76 -19.71 -6.50
N MET A 153 12.04 -19.65 -6.12
CA MET A 153 13.15 -19.39 -7.04
C MET A 153 14.17 -20.53 -7.00
N LYS A 154 14.71 -20.91 -8.16
CA LYS A 154 15.80 -21.88 -8.23
C LYS A 154 17.11 -21.23 -7.78
N VAL A 155 17.69 -21.75 -6.71
CA VAL A 155 18.86 -21.19 -6.06
C VAL A 155 20.04 -22.16 -6.10
N ALA A 156 21.25 -21.63 -6.25
CA ALA A 156 22.50 -22.35 -5.99
C ALA A 156 23.26 -21.72 -4.81
N PHE A 157 23.73 -22.54 -3.88
CA PHE A 157 24.62 -22.14 -2.81
C PHE A 157 26.07 -22.38 -3.23
N MET A 158 26.71 -21.35 -3.79
CA MET A 158 28.12 -21.40 -4.18
C MET A 158 28.72 -19.99 -4.24
N PRO A 159 30.02 -19.79 -3.94
CA PRO A 159 30.67 -18.53 -4.25
C PRO A 159 30.73 -18.33 -5.76
N TRP A 160 30.47 -17.11 -6.24
CA TRP A 160 30.45 -16.86 -7.67
C TRP A 160 31.04 -15.49 -8.02
N LYS A 161 32.26 -15.51 -8.59
CA LYS A 161 33.00 -14.34 -9.14
C LYS A 161 33.10 -13.14 -8.18
N GLY A 162 32.94 -13.36 -6.88
CA GLY A 162 32.90 -12.32 -5.84
C GLY A 162 31.61 -11.47 -5.81
N TYR A 163 30.64 -11.71 -6.71
CA TYR A 163 29.42 -10.91 -6.78
C TYR A 163 28.43 -11.21 -5.65
N ASN A 164 28.55 -12.37 -5.01
CA ASN A 164 27.81 -12.73 -3.81
C ASN A 164 28.67 -12.66 -2.54
N PHE A 165 29.64 -11.75 -2.49
CA PHE A 165 30.42 -11.48 -1.28
C PHE A 165 29.52 -11.01 -0.12
N GLU A 166 29.83 -11.44 1.11
CA GLU A 166 28.99 -11.20 2.30
C GLU A 166 27.54 -11.67 2.06
N ASP A 167 26.61 -10.71 2.02
CA ASP A 167 25.16 -10.88 1.85
C ASP A 167 24.68 -10.44 0.46
N ALA A 168 25.60 -10.23 -0.48
CA ALA A 168 25.23 -9.88 -1.83
C ALA A 168 24.52 -11.05 -2.53
N ILE A 169 23.51 -10.72 -3.32
CA ILE A 169 22.73 -11.67 -4.11
C ILE A 169 23.00 -11.41 -5.58
N VAL A 170 23.25 -12.50 -6.31
CA VAL A 170 23.32 -12.50 -7.77
C VAL A 170 22.01 -13.03 -8.32
N ILE A 171 21.46 -12.34 -9.30
CA ILE A 171 20.15 -12.65 -9.87
C ILE A 171 20.24 -12.74 -11.39
N SER A 172 19.56 -13.72 -11.98
CA SER A 172 19.41 -13.85 -13.42
C SER A 172 18.55 -12.71 -13.99
N GLU A 173 18.95 -12.19 -15.16
CA GLU A 173 18.21 -11.20 -15.93
C GLU A 173 16.80 -11.70 -16.30
N GLU A 174 16.63 -13.02 -16.45
CA GLU A 174 15.33 -13.66 -16.69
C GLU A 174 14.30 -13.25 -15.63
N VAL A 175 14.72 -13.15 -14.36
CA VAL A 175 13.86 -12.77 -13.24
C VAL A 175 13.32 -11.34 -13.41
N VAL A 176 14.15 -10.45 -13.94
CA VAL A 176 13.80 -9.04 -14.18
C VAL A 176 12.99 -8.89 -15.47
N ARG A 177 13.36 -9.64 -16.51
CA ARG A 177 12.70 -9.67 -17.82
C ARG A 177 11.25 -10.16 -17.70
N ASN A 178 11.03 -11.21 -16.91
CA ASN A 178 9.71 -11.80 -16.67
C ASN A 178 8.91 -11.11 -15.55
N ASP A 179 9.37 -9.96 -15.05
CA ASP A 179 8.68 -9.17 -14.02
C ASP A 179 8.34 -9.95 -12.74
N ILE A 180 9.17 -10.95 -12.36
CA ILE A 180 8.92 -11.87 -11.25
C ILE A 180 8.79 -11.12 -9.91
N PHE A 181 9.72 -10.20 -9.65
CA PHE A 181 9.76 -9.36 -8.44
C PHE A 181 9.34 -7.90 -8.70
N THR A 182 8.51 -7.67 -9.71
CA THR A 182 7.96 -6.33 -9.99
C THR A 182 6.80 -6.04 -9.04
N SER A 183 6.80 -4.87 -8.41
CA SER A 183 5.73 -4.40 -7.50
C SER A 183 5.05 -3.16 -8.07
N ILE A 184 3.77 -2.94 -7.71
CA ILE A 184 3.05 -1.71 -8.02
C ILE A 184 3.00 -0.84 -6.77
N HIS A 185 3.44 0.40 -6.91
CA HIS A 185 3.34 1.43 -5.88
C HIS A 185 2.40 2.53 -6.35
N ILE A 186 1.61 3.08 -5.44
CA ILE A 186 0.69 4.18 -5.73
C ILE A 186 1.06 5.32 -4.79
N ASP A 187 1.60 6.38 -5.39
CA ASP A 187 1.98 7.59 -4.68
C ASP A 187 0.85 8.62 -4.80
N GLU A 188 0.60 9.32 -3.70
CA GLU A 188 -0.42 10.38 -3.62
C GLU A 188 0.29 11.73 -3.57
N TYR A 189 -0.04 12.58 -4.53
CA TYR A 189 0.46 13.93 -4.64
C TYR A 189 -0.68 14.90 -4.36
N THR A 190 -0.48 15.82 -3.42
CA THR A 190 -1.53 16.76 -3.01
C THR A 190 -1.04 18.19 -3.14
N LEU A 191 -1.93 19.08 -3.60
CA LEU A 191 -1.69 20.51 -3.61
C LEU A 191 -2.90 21.24 -3.04
N GLU A 192 -2.63 22.12 -2.07
CA GLU A 192 -3.63 22.94 -1.41
C GLU A 192 -3.69 24.32 -2.04
N VAL A 193 -4.91 24.82 -2.16
CA VAL A 193 -5.23 26.18 -2.57
C VAL A 193 -5.59 26.97 -1.33
N ARG A 194 -4.82 28.02 -1.05
CA ARG A 194 -4.98 28.84 0.16
C ARG A 194 -5.48 30.23 -0.17
N ASP A 195 -6.23 30.80 0.77
CA ASP A 195 -6.53 32.23 0.79
C ASP A 195 -5.32 32.97 1.39
N THR A 196 -4.71 33.86 0.61
CA THR A 196 -3.56 34.65 1.03
C THR A 196 -3.94 36.11 1.17
N LYS A 197 -3.16 36.89 1.93
CA LYS A 197 -3.42 38.34 2.10
C LYS A 197 -3.41 39.13 0.78
N LEU A 198 -2.73 38.63 -0.25
CA LEU A 198 -2.60 39.27 -1.56
C LEU A 198 -3.70 38.82 -2.54
N GLY A 199 -4.53 37.85 -2.14
CA GLY A 199 -5.57 37.26 -2.98
C GLY A 199 -5.62 35.74 -2.84
N ASN A 200 -6.62 35.14 -3.47
CA ASN A 200 -6.77 33.70 -3.49
C ASN A 200 -5.76 33.07 -4.45
N GLU A 201 -5.16 31.95 -4.03
CA GLU A 201 -4.50 31.06 -4.99
C GLU A 201 -5.55 30.39 -5.89
N GLU A 202 -5.17 30.05 -7.11
CA GLU A 202 -6.07 29.39 -8.07
C GLU A 202 -5.37 28.21 -8.75
N LEU A 203 -6.16 27.17 -9.06
CA LEU A 203 -5.71 26.07 -9.92
C LEU A 203 -6.16 26.36 -11.34
N THR A 204 -5.22 26.36 -12.26
CA THR A 204 -5.47 26.67 -13.67
C THR A 204 -4.42 25.97 -14.54
N ASN A 205 -4.75 25.75 -15.80
CA ASN A 205 -3.79 25.34 -16.84
C ASN A 205 -3.07 26.54 -17.48
N ASP A 206 -3.53 27.77 -17.26
CA ASP A 206 -2.90 28.99 -17.76
C ASP A 206 -1.82 29.48 -16.77
N ILE A 207 -0.59 29.02 -16.96
CA ILE A 207 0.54 29.26 -16.06
C ILE A 207 1.55 30.19 -16.76
N PRO A 208 1.95 31.32 -16.13
CA PRO A 208 2.89 32.26 -16.75
C PRO A 208 4.26 31.62 -16.96
N ASN A 209 4.93 31.97 -18.07
CA ASN A 209 6.28 31.52 -18.43
C ASN A 209 6.42 30.00 -18.60
N VAL A 210 5.32 29.29 -18.87
CA VAL A 210 5.31 27.85 -19.16
C VAL A 210 4.86 27.64 -20.60
N SER A 211 5.51 26.73 -21.34
CA SER A 211 5.13 26.41 -22.72
C SER A 211 3.79 25.66 -22.78
N GLU A 212 3.04 25.85 -23.86
CA GLU A 212 1.78 25.12 -24.10
C GLU A 212 1.98 23.59 -24.12
N GLU A 213 3.17 23.13 -24.55
CA GLU A 213 3.49 21.70 -24.52
C GLU A 213 3.55 21.13 -23.09
N ALA A 214 3.97 21.93 -22.11
CA ALA A 214 4.02 21.50 -20.71
C ALA A 214 2.66 21.53 -20.02
N THR A 215 1.69 22.30 -20.54
CA THR A 215 0.32 22.39 -20.01
C THR A 215 -0.69 21.54 -20.79
N LYS A 216 -0.28 20.88 -21.89
CA LYS A 216 -1.16 20.08 -22.77
C LYS A 216 -1.97 19.00 -22.07
N ASP A 217 -1.42 18.41 -21.00
CA ASP A 217 -2.04 17.30 -20.27
C ASP A 217 -2.87 17.79 -19.07
N LEU A 218 -2.91 19.11 -18.80
CA LEU A 218 -3.69 19.72 -17.73
C LEU A 218 -5.13 20.00 -18.18
N ASP A 219 -6.09 19.74 -17.30
CA ASP A 219 -7.48 20.15 -17.50
C ASP A 219 -7.74 21.61 -17.09
N GLU A 220 -8.98 22.07 -17.23
CA GLU A 220 -9.43 23.41 -16.85
C GLU A 220 -9.18 23.75 -15.36
N ASN A 221 -9.06 22.73 -14.50
CA ASN A 221 -8.73 22.90 -13.08
C ASN A 221 -7.23 22.77 -12.81
N GLY A 222 -6.39 22.84 -13.84
CA GLY A 222 -4.95 22.69 -13.74
C GLY A 222 -4.51 21.28 -13.30
N MET A 223 -5.36 20.26 -13.38
CA MET A 223 -5.00 18.91 -12.95
C MET A 223 -4.69 18.01 -14.15
N ILE A 224 -3.57 17.31 -14.10
CA ILE A 224 -3.18 16.35 -15.14
C ILE A 224 -4.29 15.34 -15.46
N ARG A 225 -4.42 14.93 -16.72
CA ARG A 225 -5.43 13.94 -17.15
C ARG A 225 -5.13 12.53 -16.65
N ILE A 226 -6.20 11.75 -16.42
CA ILE A 226 -6.08 10.32 -16.10
C ILE A 226 -5.52 9.58 -17.33
N GLY A 227 -4.59 8.66 -17.09
CA GLY A 227 -3.89 7.90 -18.13
C GLY A 227 -2.71 8.65 -18.78
N ALA A 228 -2.33 9.83 -18.29
CA ALA A 228 -1.08 10.47 -18.70
C ALA A 228 0.14 9.71 -18.12
N GLU A 229 1.16 9.50 -18.96
CA GLU A 229 2.46 9.03 -18.52
C GLU A 229 3.28 10.21 -18.02
N VAL A 230 3.60 10.22 -16.73
CA VAL A 230 4.33 11.30 -16.07
C VAL A 230 5.82 11.02 -16.17
N LYS A 231 6.54 12.04 -16.64
CA LYS A 231 8.01 12.10 -16.65
C LYS A 231 8.51 13.13 -15.63
N PRO A 232 9.79 13.03 -15.24
CA PRO A 232 10.44 14.04 -14.41
C PRO A 232 10.27 15.46 -14.96
N GLY A 233 9.81 16.39 -14.13
CA GLY A 233 9.62 17.80 -14.51
C GLY A 233 8.21 18.16 -15.01
N ASP A 234 7.38 17.18 -15.37
CA ASP A 234 6.00 17.43 -15.82
C ASP A 234 5.16 18.11 -14.73
N ILE A 235 4.23 18.98 -15.12
CA ILE A 235 3.32 19.64 -14.19
C ILE A 235 2.18 18.67 -13.85
N LEU A 236 2.06 18.32 -12.57
CA LEU A 236 0.98 17.47 -12.07
C LEU A 236 -0.26 18.30 -11.73
N ILE A 237 -0.06 19.39 -10.99
CA ILE A 237 -1.11 20.33 -10.58
C ILE A 237 -0.62 21.75 -10.84
N GLY A 238 -1.22 22.41 -11.82
CA GLY A 238 -1.06 23.82 -12.11
C GLY A 238 -1.66 24.67 -11.01
N LYS A 239 -0.84 25.54 -10.40
CA LYS A 239 -1.26 26.50 -9.38
C LYS A 239 -0.57 27.83 -9.58
N ILE A 240 -1.35 28.89 -9.49
CA ILE A 240 -0.88 30.27 -9.50
C ILE A 240 -1.12 30.92 -8.15
N THR A 241 -0.14 31.69 -7.68
CA THR A 241 -0.23 32.50 -6.47
C THR A 241 -0.10 33.97 -6.83
N PRO A 242 -1.01 34.85 -6.37
CA PRO A 242 -0.87 36.29 -6.60
C PRO A 242 0.42 36.81 -5.98
N LYS A 243 1.17 37.60 -6.77
CA LYS A 243 2.45 38.17 -6.38
C LYS A 243 2.26 39.67 -6.10
N GLY A 244 2.84 40.16 -5.01
CA GLY A 244 2.92 41.60 -4.77
C GLY A 244 3.88 42.28 -5.75
N GLU A 245 3.64 43.55 -6.05
CA GLU A 245 4.56 44.35 -6.86
C GLU A 245 5.90 44.49 -6.13
N SER A 246 6.95 43.94 -6.72
CA SER A 246 8.34 44.10 -6.26
C SER A 246 9.08 44.99 -7.25
N ASP A 247 9.79 46.00 -6.76
CA ASP A 247 10.64 46.85 -7.60
C ASP A 247 11.73 46.01 -8.29
N PRO A 248 11.71 45.87 -9.64
CA PRO A 248 12.75 45.13 -10.35
C PRO A 248 14.08 45.89 -10.30
N THR A 249 15.20 45.16 -10.39
CA THR A 249 16.53 45.78 -10.48
C THR A 249 16.67 46.59 -11.78
N PRO A 250 17.62 47.54 -11.88
CA PRO A 250 17.83 48.30 -13.12
C PRO A 250 18.03 47.42 -14.37
N GLU A 251 18.71 46.28 -14.22
CA GLU A 251 18.93 45.30 -15.29
C GLU A 251 17.62 44.61 -15.71
N GLU A 252 16.80 44.17 -14.75
CA GLU A 252 15.48 43.61 -15.03
C GLU A 252 14.52 44.65 -15.64
N LYS A 253 14.58 45.91 -15.18
CA LYS A 253 13.83 47.04 -15.76
C LYS A 253 14.19 47.25 -17.22
N LEU A 254 15.49 47.23 -17.54
CA LEU A 254 15.98 47.36 -18.91
C LEU A 254 15.53 46.17 -19.78
N LEU A 255 15.66 44.94 -19.28
CA LEU A 255 15.21 43.74 -20.01
C LEU A 255 13.71 43.79 -20.32
N ARG A 256 12.87 44.18 -19.36
CA ARG A 256 11.42 44.35 -19.58
C ARG A 256 11.12 45.44 -20.60
N ALA A 257 11.87 46.53 -20.59
CA ALA A 257 11.71 47.61 -21.57
C ALA A 257 12.09 47.16 -23.00
N ILE A 258 13.08 46.28 -23.14
CA ILE A 258 13.54 45.75 -24.43
C ILE A 258 12.56 44.69 -24.98
N PHE A 259 12.16 43.72 -24.15
CA PHE A 259 11.35 42.58 -24.59
C PHE A 259 9.83 42.83 -24.52
N GLY A 260 9.40 43.91 -23.86
CA GLY A 260 7.98 44.24 -23.72
C GLY A 260 7.20 43.27 -22.82
N ASP A 261 7.91 42.38 -22.11
CA ASP A 261 7.30 41.42 -21.18
C ASP A 261 6.64 42.18 -20.02
N LYS A 262 5.31 42.14 -19.99
CA LYS A 262 4.54 42.58 -18.83
C LYS A 262 4.87 41.62 -17.68
N ALA A 263 5.20 42.18 -16.53
CA ALA A 263 5.35 41.38 -15.32
C ALA A 263 4.00 40.67 -15.05
N GLY A 264 4.00 39.34 -14.99
CA GLY A 264 2.82 38.62 -14.54
C GLY A 264 2.55 38.97 -13.08
N ASP A 265 1.31 39.36 -12.76
CA ASP A 265 0.84 39.61 -11.39
C ASP A 265 0.74 38.32 -10.56
N VAL A 266 1.07 37.18 -11.17
CA VAL A 266 0.97 35.84 -10.60
C VAL A 266 2.28 35.09 -10.75
N LYS A 267 2.58 34.22 -9.78
CA LYS A 267 3.76 33.35 -9.75
C LYS A 267 3.32 31.89 -9.92
N ASP A 268 4.10 31.12 -10.68
CA ASP A 268 3.99 29.66 -10.74
C ASP A 268 4.31 29.04 -9.37
N ALA A 269 3.32 28.40 -8.77
CA ALA A 269 3.40 27.62 -7.54
C ALA A 269 2.92 26.17 -7.77
N SER A 270 3.03 25.70 -9.01
CA SER A 270 2.55 24.40 -9.46
C SER A 270 3.36 23.26 -8.87
N LEU A 271 2.70 22.12 -8.67
CA LEU A 271 3.33 20.88 -8.25
C LEU A 271 3.91 20.16 -9.47
N LYS A 272 5.23 20.02 -9.52
CA LYS A 272 5.97 19.33 -10.60
C LYS A 272 6.39 17.93 -10.18
N ALA A 273 6.51 17.05 -11.15
CA ALA A 273 6.98 15.69 -10.98
C ALA A 273 8.43 15.67 -10.49
N SER A 274 8.72 14.90 -9.44
CA SER A 274 10.08 14.79 -8.89
C SER A 274 11.04 14.15 -9.90
N PRO A 275 12.36 14.39 -9.82
CA PRO A 275 13.33 13.87 -10.79
C PRO A 275 13.32 12.35 -10.98
N SER A 276 12.88 11.59 -9.98
CA SER A 276 12.77 10.13 -10.00
C SER A 276 11.36 9.62 -10.32
N LEU A 277 10.37 10.52 -10.47
CA LEU A 277 8.99 10.16 -10.71
C LEU A 277 8.81 9.70 -12.16
N ASN A 278 8.48 8.43 -12.32
CA ASN A 278 7.98 7.85 -13.57
C ASN A 278 6.76 6.99 -13.24
N GLY A 279 5.65 7.21 -13.91
CA GLY A 279 4.42 6.46 -13.64
C GLY A 279 3.23 6.94 -14.46
N VAL A 280 2.07 6.33 -14.21
CA VAL A 280 0.82 6.65 -14.91
C VAL A 280 -0.18 7.21 -13.91
N VAL A 281 -0.85 8.29 -14.29
CA VAL A 281 -1.94 8.87 -13.50
C VAL A 281 -3.12 7.91 -13.53
N ILE A 282 -3.52 7.37 -12.38
CA ILE A 282 -4.62 6.40 -12.29
C ILE A 282 -5.94 7.04 -11.87
N ASP A 283 -5.88 8.07 -11.04
CA ASP A 283 -7.06 8.71 -10.46
C ASP A 283 -6.69 10.13 -10.01
N LYS A 284 -7.68 11.02 -9.99
CA LYS A 284 -7.54 12.37 -9.49
C LYS A 284 -8.81 12.82 -8.78
N LYS A 285 -8.66 13.52 -7.67
CA LYS A 285 -9.76 13.99 -6.83
C LYS A 285 -9.59 15.46 -6.52
N LEU A 286 -10.65 16.23 -6.73
CA LEU A 286 -10.70 17.64 -6.37
C LEU A 286 -11.71 17.78 -5.23
N PHE A 287 -11.22 18.15 -4.05
CA PHE A 287 -12.05 18.49 -2.91
C PHE A 287 -12.18 20.00 -2.85
N ALA A 288 -13.39 20.50 -2.66
CA ALA A 288 -13.65 21.93 -2.64
C ALA A 288 -14.65 22.27 -1.55
N ARG A 289 -14.36 23.31 -0.79
CA ARG A 289 -15.31 23.81 0.20
C ARG A 289 -16.53 24.38 -0.53
N ALA A 290 -17.73 24.01 -0.07
CA ALA A 290 -18.95 24.54 -0.64
C ALA A 290 -19.08 26.04 -0.31
N VAL A 291 -18.76 26.90 -1.28
CA VAL A 291 -19.11 28.33 -1.21
C VAL A 291 -20.61 28.45 -1.46
N LYS A 292 -21.37 28.72 -0.39
CA LYS A 292 -22.84 28.71 -0.41
C LYS A 292 -23.42 30.03 -0.91
N ASP A 293 -23.43 30.21 -2.23
CA ASP A 293 -24.19 31.27 -2.89
C ASP A 293 -25.70 31.04 -2.79
N LYS A 294 -26.49 32.12 -2.89
CA LYS A 294 -27.96 32.08 -2.81
C LYS A 294 -28.59 31.11 -3.81
N ARG A 295 -28.00 31.01 -5.02
CA ARG A 295 -28.42 30.11 -6.10
C ARG A 295 -28.08 28.65 -5.83
N LYS A 296 -26.90 28.40 -5.23
CA LYS A 296 -26.44 27.05 -4.89
C LYS A 296 -27.26 26.46 -3.72
N ARG A 297 -27.57 27.28 -2.70
CA ARG A 297 -28.47 26.88 -1.60
C ARG A 297 -29.86 26.46 -2.07
N ALA A 298 -30.40 27.10 -3.10
CA ALA A 298 -31.69 26.73 -3.67
C ALA A 298 -31.62 25.36 -4.35
N LYS A 299 -30.54 25.10 -5.11
CA LYS A 299 -30.28 23.82 -5.76
C LYS A 299 -30.02 22.69 -4.75
N ASP A 300 -29.19 22.93 -3.73
CA ASP A 300 -28.92 21.94 -2.68
C ASP A 300 -30.21 21.53 -1.96
N LYS A 301 -31.14 22.48 -1.75
CA LYS A 301 -32.45 22.20 -1.16
C LYS A 301 -33.31 21.32 -2.07
N GLU A 302 -33.32 21.60 -3.38
CA GLU A 302 -34.02 20.79 -4.38
C GLU A 302 -33.45 19.37 -4.46
N ASP A 303 -32.12 19.24 -4.48
CA ASP A 303 -31.41 17.96 -4.50
C ASP A 303 -31.71 17.13 -3.23
N ILE A 304 -31.75 17.78 -2.05
CA ILE A 304 -32.12 17.13 -0.78
C ILE A 304 -33.58 16.65 -0.82
N THR A 305 -34.51 17.46 -1.32
CA THR A 305 -35.93 17.06 -1.41
C THR A 305 -36.12 15.92 -2.41
N ALA A 306 -35.43 15.95 -3.55
CA ALA A 306 -35.44 14.84 -4.51
C ALA A 306 -34.89 13.55 -3.88
N LEU A 307 -33.83 13.66 -3.09
CA LEU A 307 -33.25 12.53 -2.37
C LEU A 307 -34.18 11.96 -1.30
N GLU A 308 -34.90 12.82 -0.56
CA GLU A 308 -35.92 12.41 0.40
C GLU A 308 -37.06 11.62 -0.27
N ILE A 309 -37.55 12.10 -1.42
CA ILE A 309 -38.60 11.41 -2.19
C ILE A 309 -38.13 10.03 -2.67
N GLN A 310 -36.90 9.93 -3.21
CA GLN A 310 -36.33 8.64 -3.62
C GLN A 310 -36.17 7.69 -2.44
N TYR A 311 -35.80 8.22 -1.29
CA TYR A 311 -35.64 7.45 -0.07
C TYR A 311 -36.98 6.94 0.47
N GLU A 312 -38.00 7.79 0.48
CA GLU A 312 -39.35 7.42 0.90
C GLU A 312 -39.95 6.33 0.01
N ALA A 313 -39.69 6.38 -1.30
CA ALA A 313 -40.05 5.30 -2.22
C ALA A 313 -39.39 3.96 -1.86
N LYS A 314 -38.06 3.95 -1.62
CA LYS A 314 -37.32 2.74 -1.21
C LYS A 314 -37.76 2.21 0.16
N PHE A 315 -38.08 3.12 1.07
CA PHE A 315 -38.59 2.79 2.40
C PHE A 315 -39.95 2.10 2.32
N ASN A 316 -40.86 2.65 1.52
CA ASN A 316 -42.17 2.03 1.30
C ASN A 316 -42.05 0.67 0.60
N GLU A 317 -41.16 0.53 -0.38
CA GLU A 317 -40.88 -0.76 -1.02
C GLU A 317 -40.36 -1.81 -0.01
N LEU A 318 -39.43 -1.44 0.86
CA LEU A 318 -38.94 -2.32 1.93
C LEU A 318 -40.06 -2.72 2.90
N LYS A 319 -40.93 -1.77 3.25
CA LYS A 319 -42.09 -1.99 4.13
C LYS A 319 -43.11 -2.94 3.49
N ASP A 320 -43.43 -2.77 2.22
CA ASP A 320 -44.37 -3.63 1.50
C ASP A 320 -43.85 -5.09 1.50
N VAL A 321 -42.56 -5.28 1.23
CA VAL A 321 -41.89 -6.60 1.30
C VAL A 321 -41.95 -7.20 2.71
N LEU A 322 -41.78 -6.38 3.77
CA LEU A 322 -41.94 -6.83 5.15
C LEU A 322 -43.37 -7.31 5.41
N VAL A 323 -44.38 -6.52 5.01
CA VAL A 323 -45.79 -6.84 5.24
C VAL A 323 -46.19 -8.14 4.56
N ASP A 324 -45.76 -8.36 3.32
CA ASP A 324 -46.04 -9.59 2.58
C ASP A 324 -45.42 -10.82 3.27
N LYS A 325 -44.16 -10.73 3.70
CA LYS A 325 -43.46 -11.81 4.41
C LYS A 325 -44.06 -12.07 5.79
N LEU A 326 -44.37 -11.01 6.52
CA LEU A 326 -45.01 -11.09 7.82
C LEU A 326 -46.40 -11.74 7.70
N PHE A 327 -47.18 -11.36 6.68
CA PHE A 327 -48.46 -11.99 6.40
C PHE A 327 -48.33 -13.47 6.03
N ALA A 328 -47.30 -13.88 5.31
CA ALA A 328 -47.04 -15.29 5.05
C ALA A 328 -46.79 -16.10 6.34
N ILE A 329 -46.14 -15.50 7.34
CA ILE A 329 -45.83 -16.16 8.63
C ILE A 329 -47.04 -16.15 9.59
N VAL A 330 -47.74 -15.02 9.73
CA VAL A 330 -48.79 -14.82 10.74
C VAL A 330 -50.23 -14.83 10.18
N GLY A 331 -50.39 -14.94 8.86
CA GLY A 331 -51.68 -14.91 8.18
C GLY A 331 -52.67 -15.93 8.74
N GLY A 332 -53.83 -15.45 9.21
CA GLY A 332 -54.88 -16.31 9.77
C GLY A 332 -54.65 -16.78 11.21
N LYS A 333 -53.48 -16.53 11.81
CA LYS A 333 -53.19 -16.81 13.24
C LYS A 333 -53.77 -15.70 14.13
N THR A 334 -54.04 -16.04 15.37
CA THR A 334 -54.64 -15.14 16.36
C THR A 334 -53.54 -14.36 17.10
N ALA A 335 -53.63 -13.03 17.09
CA ALA A 335 -52.69 -12.15 17.78
C ALA A 335 -52.77 -12.34 19.30
N GLN A 336 -51.61 -12.40 19.97
CA GLN A 336 -51.52 -12.54 21.44
C GLN A 336 -51.29 -11.22 22.19
N GLY A 337 -51.38 -10.08 21.48
CA GLY A 337 -51.12 -8.75 22.03
C GLY A 337 -49.68 -8.32 21.75
N VAL A 338 -49.48 -7.44 20.76
CA VAL A 338 -48.15 -6.86 20.45
C VAL A 338 -48.20 -5.38 20.76
N MET A 339 -47.24 -4.92 21.56
CA MET A 339 -47.13 -3.55 22.03
C MET A 339 -45.95 -2.84 21.38
N ASN A 340 -46.05 -1.52 21.24
CA ASN A 340 -44.91 -0.69 20.90
C ASN A 340 -44.07 -0.34 22.15
N ASP A 341 -42.93 0.32 21.95
CA ASP A 341 -42.03 0.82 23.00
C ASP A 341 -42.71 1.78 24.00
N LEU A 342 -43.87 2.35 23.64
CA LEU A 342 -44.67 3.26 24.46
C LEU A 342 -45.80 2.56 25.24
N GLY A 343 -45.90 1.22 25.12
CA GLY A 343 -46.93 0.41 25.78
C GLY A 343 -48.31 0.48 25.13
N GLU A 344 -48.42 1.05 23.92
CA GLU A 344 -49.66 1.05 23.15
C GLU A 344 -49.83 -0.29 22.42
N GLU A 345 -51.03 -0.85 22.51
CA GLU A 345 -51.36 -2.14 21.88
C GLU A 345 -51.63 -1.94 20.38
N ILE A 346 -50.64 -2.24 19.55
CA ILE A 346 -50.73 -2.11 18.08
C ILE A 346 -51.56 -3.25 17.49
N PHE A 347 -51.39 -4.47 18.03
CA PHE A 347 -52.16 -5.64 17.62
C PHE A 347 -52.95 -6.21 18.80
N PRO A 348 -54.28 -5.96 18.88
CA PRO A 348 -55.08 -6.39 20.03
C PRO A 348 -55.23 -7.91 20.11
N LYS A 349 -55.15 -8.43 21.33
CA LYS A 349 -55.30 -9.86 21.63
C LYS A 349 -56.63 -10.43 21.13
N GLY A 350 -56.59 -11.57 20.44
CA GLY A 350 -57.78 -12.30 20.00
C GLY A 350 -58.27 -11.99 18.58
N LYS A 351 -57.72 -11.00 17.88
CA LYS A 351 -58.01 -10.75 16.45
C LYS A 351 -57.06 -11.55 15.55
N LYS A 352 -57.56 -11.97 14.38
CA LYS A 352 -56.71 -12.61 13.35
C LYS A 352 -55.92 -11.55 12.59
N TYR A 353 -54.65 -11.84 12.28
CA TYR A 353 -53.85 -10.97 11.42
C TYR A 353 -54.45 -10.92 10.01
N THR A 354 -54.71 -9.71 9.52
CA THR A 354 -55.19 -9.42 8.16
C THR A 354 -54.23 -8.44 7.48
N LEU A 355 -54.12 -8.52 6.15
CA LEU A 355 -53.30 -7.58 5.35
C LEU A 355 -53.61 -6.11 5.65
N LYS A 356 -54.89 -5.76 5.86
CA LYS A 356 -55.31 -4.40 6.21
C LYS A 356 -54.80 -3.94 7.58
N MET A 357 -54.73 -4.87 8.55
CA MET A 357 -54.23 -4.60 9.90
C MET A 357 -52.71 -4.44 9.92
N LEU A 358 -51.98 -5.21 9.10
CA LEU A 358 -50.54 -5.08 8.95
C LEU A 358 -50.17 -3.76 8.24
N ASN A 359 -50.79 -3.44 7.10
CA ASN A 359 -50.53 -2.20 6.37
C ASN A 359 -50.84 -0.91 7.16
N ALA A 360 -51.71 -0.98 8.17
CA ALA A 360 -52.04 0.15 9.03
C ALA A 360 -50.92 0.56 9.99
N VAL A 361 -49.92 -0.31 10.23
CA VAL A 361 -48.77 -0.01 11.08
C VAL A 361 -47.81 0.91 10.33
N TYR A 362 -47.50 2.06 10.91
CA TYR A 362 -46.60 3.03 10.29
C TYR A 362 -45.14 2.60 10.41
N ASP A 363 -44.72 2.15 11.59
CA ASP A 363 -43.35 1.82 11.93
C ASP A 363 -43.27 0.49 12.70
N TYR A 364 -42.47 -0.44 12.18
CA TYR A 364 -42.25 -1.77 12.75
C TYR A 364 -41.01 -1.85 13.66
N THR A 365 -40.14 -0.83 13.69
CA THR A 365 -38.88 -0.86 14.44
C THR A 365 -39.03 -0.73 15.95
N HIS A 366 -40.16 -0.17 16.37
CA HIS A 366 -40.55 0.08 17.76
C HIS A 366 -41.50 -1.00 18.32
N LEU A 367 -41.62 -2.15 17.65
CA LEU A 367 -42.39 -3.29 18.14
C LEU A 367 -41.46 -4.24 18.91
N THR A 368 -41.17 -3.92 20.17
CA THR A 368 -40.19 -4.67 20.98
C THR A 368 -40.80 -5.67 21.95
N GLN A 369 -42.11 -5.57 22.25
CA GLN A 369 -42.74 -6.38 23.29
C GLN A 369 -44.00 -7.10 22.78
N GLY A 370 -43.97 -8.43 22.75
CA GLY A 370 -45.16 -9.24 22.50
C GLY A 370 -44.86 -10.61 21.91
N VAL A 371 -45.62 -11.59 22.35
CA VAL A 371 -45.73 -12.87 21.65
C VAL A 371 -46.69 -12.62 20.49
N TRP A 372 -46.29 -12.91 19.25
CA TRP A 372 -47.12 -12.63 18.07
C TRP A 372 -48.22 -13.68 17.92
N THR A 373 -47.88 -14.95 18.11
CA THR A 373 -48.77 -16.09 17.90
C THR A 373 -48.65 -17.11 19.03
N THR A 374 -49.53 -18.11 19.07
CA THR A 374 -49.42 -19.22 20.05
C THR A 374 -48.28 -20.20 19.75
N ASP A 375 -47.65 -20.10 18.58
CA ASP A 375 -46.62 -21.03 18.11
C ASP A 375 -45.21 -20.42 18.25
N ASP A 376 -44.35 -21.11 18.99
CA ASP A 376 -42.99 -20.65 19.27
C ASP A 376 -42.11 -20.58 18.02
N ALA A 377 -42.31 -21.48 17.04
CA ALA A 377 -41.54 -21.46 15.79
C ALA A 377 -41.87 -20.21 14.95
N SER A 378 -43.15 -19.88 14.82
CA SER A 378 -43.61 -18.66 14.15
C SER A 378 -43.11 -17.39 14.85
N ASN A 379 -43.08 -17.38 16.19
CA ASN A 379 -42.57 -16.24 16.94
C ASN A 379 -41.07 -16.02 16.73
N ARG A 380 -40.27 -17.09 16.61
CA ARG A 380 -38.84 -16.98 16.25
C ARG A 380 -38.65 -16.38 14.86
N LEU A 381 -39.37 -16.89 13.86
CA LEU A 381 -39.30 -16.37 12.48
C LEU A 381 -39.71 -14.90 12.40
N VAL A 382 -40.75 -14.48 13.12
CA VAL A 382 -41.14 -13.07 13.19
C VAL A 382 -40.07 -12.21 13.87
N ALA A 383 -39.46 -12.69 14.95
CA ALA A 383 -38.38 -11.99 15.62
C ALA A 383 -37.16 -11.80 14.69
N ASP A 384 -36.76 -12.84 13.97
CA ASP A 384 -35.65 -12.79 13.00
C ASP A 384 -35.97 -11.86 11.82
N LEU A 385 -37.20 -11.92 11.29
CA LEU A 385 -37.67 -11.03 10.23
C LEU A 385 -37.64 -9.56 10.67
N LEU A 386 -38.17 -9.23 11.85
CA LEU A 386 -38.15 -7.86 12.37
C LEU A 386 -36.72 -7.38 12.66
N HIS A 387 -35.85 -8.26 13.13
CA HIS A 387 -34.45 -7.96 13.33
C HIS A 387 -33.75 -7.60 12.01
N ASN A 388 -33.92 -8.41 10.97
CA ASN A 388 -33.35 -8.17 9.65
C ASN A 388 -33.92 -6.89 8.99
N TYR A 389 -35.21 -6.63 9.16
CA TYR A 389 -35.85 -5.39 8.69
C TYR A 389 -35.21 -4.16 9.36
N LYS A 390 -35.03 -4.20 10.69
CA LYS A 390 -34.41 -3.11 11.44
C LYS A 390 -32.98 -2.83 10.98
N ILE A 391 -32.22 -3.86 10.61
CA ILE A 391 -30.88 -3.67 10.03
C ILE A 391 -30.98 -2.92 8.70
N LYS A 392 -31.83 -3.37 7.77
CA LYS A 392 -31.98 -2.74 6.45
C LYS A 392 -32.52 -1.31 6.52
N GLU A 393 -33.46 -1.05 7.42
CA GLU A 393 -33.96 0.30 7.65
C GLU A 393 -32.86 1.23 8.17
N ASN A 394 -32.06 0.77 9.14
CA ASN A 394 -30.94 1.55 9.66
C ASN A 394 -29.88 1.82 8.58
N ASP A 395 -29.59 0.85 7.72
CA ASP A 395 -28.65 1.02 6.61
C ASP A 395 -29.16 2.07 5.61
N LEU A 396 -30.44 1.99 5.24
CA LEU A 396 -31.10 2.99 4.42
C LEU A 396 -31.01 4.37 5.09
N GLN A 397 -31.43 4.52 6.35
CA GLN A 397 -31.43 5.81 7.05
C GLN A 397 -30.01 6.38 7.15
N GLY A 398 -29.03 5.51 7.40
CA GLY A 398 -27.62 5.87 7.43
C GLY A 398 -27.10 6.37 6.09
N ASN A 399 -27.51 5.75 4.98
CA ASN A 399 -27.18 6.21 3.62
C ASN A 399 -27.79 7.60 3.35
N LEU A 400 -29.08 7.81 3.65
CA LEU A 400 -29.74 9.11 3.49
C LEU A 400 -29.02 10.21 4.28
N ARG A 401 -28.69 9.94 5.55
CA ARG A 401 -27.97 10.91 6.40
C ARG A 401 -26.60 11.25 5.82
N ARG A 402 -25.86 10.26 5.32
CA ARG A 402 -24.54 10.47 4.69
C ARG A 402 -24.65 11.34 3.44
N GLU A 403 -25.54 11.00 2.52
CA GLU A 403 -25.71 11.75 1.26
C GLU A 403 -26.24 13.17 1.50
N LYS A 404 -27.21 13.35 2.41
CA LYS A 404 -27.66 14.68 2.85
C LYS A 404 -26.53 15.51 3.43
N PHE A 405 -25.68 14.90 4.26
CA PHE A 405 -24.54 15.58 4.86
C PHE A 405 -23.53 16.03 3.78
N THR A 406 -23.21 15.15 2.83
CA THR A 406 -22.31 15.47 1.70
C THR A 406 -22.85 16.65 0.87
N ILE A 407 -24.14 16.68 0.56
CA ILE A 407 -24.75 17.80 -0.19
C ILE A 407 -24.74 19.09 0.64
N SER A 408 -25.08 19.01 1.93
CA SER A 408 -25.24 20.19 2.79
C SER A 408 -23.92 20.84 3.21
N VAL A 409 -22.91 20.05 3.59
CA VAL A 409 -21.65 20.55 4.16
C VAL A 409 -20.56 20.64 3.10
N GLY A 410 -20.62 19.79 2.06
CA GLY A 410 -19.51 19.58 1.14
C GLY A 410 -18.35 18.85 1.81
N ASP A 411 -17.15 18.97 1.23
CA ASP A 411 -15.94 18.39 1.81
C ASP A 411 -15.42 19.24 2.98
N GLU A 412 -15.08 18.58 4.08
CA GLU A 412 -14.45 19.23 5.23
C GLU A 412 -12.96 19.46 4.95
N LEU A 413 -12.57 20.72 4.80
CA LEU A 413 -11.19 21.14 4.57
C LEU A 413 -10.68 21.96 5.77
N PRO A 414 -9.37 21.88 6.10
CA PRO A 414 -8.77 22.72 7.14
C PRO A 414 -9.02 24.22 6.91
N ALA A 415 -9.06 25.00 7.99
CA ALA A 415 -9.30 26.43 7.91
C ALA A 415 -8.23 27.13 7.04
N GLY A 416 -8.67 27.99 6.13
CA GLY A 416 -7.80 28.70 5.17
C GLY A 416 -7.52 27.95 3.86
N ILE A 417 -7.95 26.69 3.74
CA ILE A 417 -7.87 25.92 2.49
C ILE A 417 -9.21 25.98 1.76
N LEU A 418 -9.18 26.45 0.51
CA LEU A 418 -10.35 26.59 -0.35
C LEU A 418 -10.62 25.31 -1.16
N LYS A 419 -9.55 24.77 -1.75
CA LYS A 419 -9.57 23.55 -2.56
C LYS A 419 -8.35 22.68 -2.22
N LEU A 420 -8.51 21.37 -2.34
CA LEU A 420 -7.46 20.38 -2.21
C LEU A 420 -7.50 19.46 -3.44
N ALA A 421 -6.47 19.54 -4.26
CA ALA A 421 -6.30 18.65 -5.41
C ALA A 421 -5.42 17.47 -5.00
N LYS A 422 -5.86 16.25 -5.32
CA LYS A 422 -5.11 15.00 -5.11
C LYS A 422 -4.96 14.27 -6.43
N ILE A 423 -3.76 13.77 -6.70
CA ILE A 423 -3.45 12.91 -7.84
C ILE A 423 -2.82 11.63 -7.34
N TYR A 424 -3.29 10.51 -7.88
CA TYR A 424 -2.74 9.19 -7.63
C TYR A 424 -1.94 8.75 -8.85
N ILE A 425 -0.66 8.45 -8.64
CA ILE A 425 0.24 8.00 -9.70
C ILE A 425 0.70 6.59 -9.37
N ALA A 426 0.41 5.65 -10.27
CA ALA A 426 0.89 4.28 -10.17
C ALA A 426 2.27 4.15 -10.81
N LYS A 427 3.20 3.53 -10.09
CA LYS A 427 4.56 3.26 -10.51
C LYS A 427 4.79 1.75 -10.51
N LYS A 428 5.31 1.24 -11.63
CA LYS A 428 5.83 -0.13 -11.69
C LYS A 428 7.28 -0.10 -11.22
N ARG A 429 7.57 -0.78 -10.12
CA ARG A 429 8.92 -0.88 -9.56
C ARG A 429 9.49 -2.26 -9.82
N LYS A 430 10.29 -2.37 -10.87
CA LYS A 430 11.07 -3.58 -11.19
C LYS A 430 12.16 -3.79 -10.15
N LEU A 431 12.72 -5.00 -10.12
CA LEU A 431 13.88 -5.30 -9.28
C LEU A 431 15.13 -4.63 -9.86
N LYS A 432 15.91 -3.96 -9.02
CA LYS A 432 17.15 -3.26 -9.40
C LYS A 432 18.33 -3.66 -8.52
N VAL A 433 19.54 -3.43 -9.00
CA VAL A 433 20.75 -3.49 -8.18
C VAL A 433 20.62 -2.49 -7.02
N GLY A 434 20.90 -2.95 -5.80
CA GLY A 434 20.70 -2.20 -4.56
C GLY A 434 19.37 -2.50 -3.83
N ASP A 435 18.41 -3.16 -4.48
CA ASP A 435 17.19 -3.59 -3.80
C ASP A 435 17.48 -4.70 -2.80
N LYS A 436 16.71 -4.71 -1.71
CA LYS A 436 16.84 -5.71 -0.65
C LYS A 436 15.87 -6.86 -0.83
N MET A 437 16.39 -8.08 -0.77
CA MET A 437 15.63 -9.32 -0.77
C MET A 437 15.91 -10.12 0.50
N ALA A 438 15.01 -11.05 0.82
CA ALA A 438 15.17 -11.96 1.94
C ALA A 438 14.43 -13.28 1.71
N GLY A 439 14.90 -14.34 2.36
CA GLY A 439 14.09 -15.54 2.59
C GLY A 439 13.37 -15.48 3.93
N ARG A 440 12.65 -16.55 4.26
CA ARG A 440 11.89 -16.66 5.52
C ARG A 440 12.77 -16.99 6.74
N HIS A 441 13.98 -17.49 6.50
CA HIS A 441 14.92 -17.96 7.51
C HIS A 441 15.89 -16.87 8.02
N GLY A 442 15.50 -15.60 7.92
CA GLY A 442 16.33 -14.46 8.33
C GLY A 442 17.59 -14.24 7.49
N ASN A 443 17.69 -14.90 6.33
CA ASN A 443 18.68 -14.63 5.30
C ASN A 443 18.26 -13.38 4.51
N LYS A 444 19.04 -12.30 4.63
CA LYS A 444 18.81 -11.04 3.91
C LYS A 444 19.97 -10.80 2.96
N GLY A 445 19.69 -10.14 1.85
CA GLY A 445 20.75 -9.73 0.96
C GLY A 445 20.35 -8.56 0.07
N ILE A 446 21.37 -7.94 -0.51
CA ILE A 446 21.22 -6.84 -1.46
C ILE A 446 21.54 -7.40 -2.85
N VAL A 447 20.70 -7.09 -3.83
CA VAL A 447 20.99 -7.46 -5.22
C VAL A 447 22.23 -6.68 -5.66
N ALA A 448 23.36 -7.36 -5.83
CA ALA A 448 24.61 -6.73 -6.22
C ALA A 448 24.81 -6.71 -7.73
N ARG A 449 24.34 -7.76 -8.41
CA ARG A 449 24.44 -7.86 -9.87
C ARG A 449 23.26 -8.61 -10.46
N ILE A 450 22.74 -8.07 -11.56
CA ILE A 450 21.83 -8.76 -12.46
C ILE A 450 22.68 -9.28 -13.63
N VAL A 451 22.64 -10.58 -13.86
CA VAL A 451 23.53 -11.31 -14.78
C VAL A 451 22.70 -11.88 -15.91
N ARG A 452 23.22 -11.85 -17.14
CA ARG A 452 22.52 -12.41 -18.30
C ARG A 452 22.28 -13.91 -18.09
N GLN A 453 21.15 -14.40 -18.59
CA GLN A 453 20.74 -15.79 -18.36
C GLN A 453 21.80 -16.80 -18.84
N GLU A 454 22.48 -16.51 -19.95
CA GLU A 454 23.54 -17.34 -20.52
C GLU A 454 24.83 -17.38 -19.67
N ASP A 455 25.08 -16.36 -18.84
CA ASP A 455 26.27 -16.31 -17.99
C ASP A 455 26.03 -16.99 -16.62
N MET A 456 24.77 -17.33 -16.30
CA MET A 456 24.41 -17.95 -15.02
C MET A 456 24.88 -19.41 -14.95
N PRO A 457 25.25 -19.91 -13.75
CA PRO A 457 25.45 -21.35 -13.56
C PRO A 457 24.19 -22.14 -13.96
N PHE A 458 24.38 -23.27 -14.63
CA PHE A 458 23.28 -24.09 -15.12
C PHE A 458 23.46 -25.57 -14.77
N LEU A 459 22.33 -26.28 -14.72
CA LEU A 459 22.24 -27.71 -14.45
C LEU A 459 22.61 -28.54 -15.69
N GLU A 460 22.83 -29.84 -15.52
CA GLU A 460 23.12 -30.76 -16.64
C GLU A 460 22.01 -30.80 -17.71
N ASP A 461 20.75 -30.50 -17.32
CA ASP A 461 19.62 -30.38 -18.24
C ASP A 461 19.59 -29.04 -19.02
N GLY A 462 20.58 -28.18 -18.84
CA GLY A 462 20.68 -26.86 -19.46
C GLY A 462 19.91 -25.76 -18.72
N THR A 463 19.19 -26.08 -17.64
CA THR A 463 18.39 -25.06 -16.94
C THR A 463 19.30 -24.16 -16.09
N PRO A 464 19.31 -22.84 -16.32
CA PRO A 464 20.05 -21.90 -15.46
C PRO A 464 19.41 -21.78 -14.08
N VAL A 465 20.21 -21.36 -13.09
CA VAL A 465 19.70 -20.99 -11.77
C VAL A 465 19.22 -19.54 -11.78
N ASP A 466 18.20 -19.23 -10.98
CA ASP A 466 17.64 -17.88 -10.90
C ASP A 466 18.48 -16.98 -9.99
N ILE A 467 18.99 -17.56 -8.90
CA ILE A 467 19.69 -16.84 -7.83
C ILE A 467 20.93 -17.63 -7.40
N VAL A 468 22.04 -16.92 -7.17
CA VAL A 468 23.22 -17.50 -6.51
C VAL A 468 23.41 -16.86 -5.14
N LEU A 469 23.44 -17.69 -4.09
CA LEU A 469 23.63 -17.29 -2.71
C LEU A 469 24.98 -17.78 -2.17
N ASN A 470 25.52 -17.01 -1.23
CA ASN A 470 26.77 -17.37 -0.56
C ASN A 470 26.57 -18.51 0.46
N PRO A 471 27.25 -19.66 0.32
CA PRO A 471 27.11 -20.77 1.28
C PRO A 471 27.66 -20.42 2.66
N LEU A 472 28.63 -19.52 2.78
CA LEU A 472 29.27 -19.16 4.06
C LEU A 472 28.33 -18.45 5.04
N GLY A 473 27.25 -17.85 4.52
CA GLY A 473 26.23 -17.19 5.32
C GLY A 473 25.34 -18.16 6.11
N VAL A 474 25.32 -19.46 5.75
CA VAL A 474 24.45 -20.45 6.39
C VAL A 474 25.04 -20.94 7.73
N PRO A 475 26.30 -21.44 7.80
CA PRO A 475 26.85 -21.95 9.05
C PRO A 475 27.06 -20.86 10.10
N SER A 476 27.52 -19.68 9.68
CA SER A 476 27.79 -18.53 10.57
C SER A 476 26.53 -18.00 11.25
N ARG A 477 25.36 -18.23 10.66
CA ARG A 477 24.06 -17.74 11.15
C ARG A 477 23.18 -18.83 11.74
N MET A 478 23.56 -20.09 11.57
CA MET A 478 22.84 -21.26 12.06
C MET A 478 21.35 -21.25 11.64
N ASN A 479 21.06 -20.88 10.39
CA ASN A 479 19.72 -20.93 9.79
C ASN A 479 19.63 -22.04 8.74
N ILE A 480 19.75 -23.28 9.21
CA ILE A 480 19.85 -24.48 8.37
C ILE A 480 18.49 -24.80 7.73
N GLY A 481 17.38 -24.32 8.30
CA GLY A 481 16.03 -24.50 7.77
C GLY A 481 15.91 -24.12 6.29
N GLN A 482 16.65 -23.09 5.84
CA GLN A 482 16.64 -22.66 4.43
C GLN A 482 17.15 -23.73 3.45
N ILE A 483 18.05 -24.61 3.90
CA ILE A 483 18.59 -25.70 3.07
C ILE A 483 17.55 -26.80 2.93
N TYR A 484 16.88 -27.17 4.03
CA TYR A 484 15.76 -28.12 3.99
C TYR A 484 14.61 -27.61 3.12
N GLU A 485 14.26 -26.33 3.26
CA GLU A 485 13.29 -25.66 2.40
C GLU A 485 13.69 -25.76 0.92
N THR A 486 14.96 -25.47 0.61
CA THR A 486 15.50 -25.51 -0.75
C THR A 486 15.38 -26.89 -1.39
N VAL A 487 15.76 -27.94 -0.66
CA VAL A 487 15.73 -29.33 -1.17
C VAL A 487 14.30 -29.83 -1.32
N LEU A 488 13.46 -29.63 -0.30
CA LEU A 488 12.06 -30.06 -0.33
C LEU A 488 11.26 -29.27 -1.39
N GLY A 489 11.55 -27.98 -1.56
CA GLY A 489 10.95 -27.15 -2.60
C GLY A 489 11.27 -27.64 -4.00
N TRP A 490 12.50 -28.14 -4.23
CA TRP A 490 12.87 -28.72 -5.52
C TRP A 490 12.10 -30.01 -5.82
N ALA A 491 11.96 -30.89 -4.82
CA ALA A 491 11.15 -32.10 -4.93
C ALA A 491 9.68 -31.74 -5.24
N GLY A 492 9.13 -30.75 -4.53
CA GLY A 492 7.76 -30.30 -4.72
C GLY A 492 7.51 -29.72 -6.11
N GLN A 493 8.48 -28.95 -6.63
CA GLN A 493 8.41 -28.40 -7.99
C GLN A 493 8.38 -29.52 -9.05
N LYS A 494 9.24 -30.54 -8.93
CA LYS A 494 9.29 -31.66 -9.89
C LYS A 494 8.07 -32.58 -9.79
N LEU A 495 7.53 -32.80 -8.59
CA LEU A 495 6.35 -33.62 -8.36
C LEU A 495 5.02 -32.88 -8.62
N GLY A 496 5.05 -31.54 -8.75
CA GLY A 496 3.85 -30.72 -8.85
C GLY A 496 3.03 -30.71 -7.55
N ARG A 497 3.67 -30.88 -6.39
CA ARG A 497 3.03 -30.96 -5.07
C ARG A 497 3.51 -29.82 -4.17
N LYS A 498 2.60 -29.30 -3.34
CA LYS A 498 2.93 -28.41 -2.21
C LYS A 498 3.01 -29.23 -0.92
N PHE A 499 3.87 -28.81 -0.01
CA PHE A 499 4.08 -29.46 1.28
C PHE A 499 3.77 -28.48 2.41
N ALA A 500 3.20 -29.01 3.49
CA ALA A 500 3.07 -28.31 4.76
C ALA A 500 4.03 -28.95 5.76
N THR A 501 4.93 -28.15 6.32
CA THR A 501 5.85 -28.53 7.40
C THR A 501 5.60 -27.58 8.57
N PRO A 502 4.63 -27.90 9.45
CA PRO A 502 4.35 -27.13 10.65
C PRO A 502 5.59 -26.99 11.53
N ILE A 503 5.64 -25.91 12.31
CA ILE A 503 6.78 -25.69 13.23
C ILE A 503 6.81 -26.76 14.31
N PHE A 504 8.01 -27.26 14.65
CA PHE A 504 8.23 -28.32 15.63
C PHE A 504 7.53 -29.68 15.34
N ASP A 505 6.86 -29.80 14.19
CA ASP A 505 6.27 -31.03 13.64
C ASP A 505 6.54 -31.09 12.13
N GLY A 506 7.77 -30.74 11.77
CA GLY A 506 8.23 -30.59 10.40
C GLY A 506 8.60 -31.92 9.73
N ALA A 507 8.87 -31.85 8.43
CA ALA A 507 9.31 -33.02 7.67
C ALA A 507 10.70 -33.50 8.13
N THR A 508 10.84 -34.80 8.40
CA THR A 508 12.13 -35.37 8.78
C THR A 508 13.05 -35.54 7.57
N ILE A 509 14.36 -35.63 7.81
CA ILE A 509 15.36 -35.84 6.74
C ILE A 509 15.04 -37.09 5.91
N ASP A 510 14.60 -38.18 6.54
CA ASP A 510 14.24 -39.41 5.83
C ASP A 510 13.01 -39.24 4.93
N GLN A 511 12.02 -38.45 5.37
CA GLN A 511 10.86 -38.10 4.56
C GLN A 511 11.26 -37.23 3.36
N ILE A 512 12.13 -36.24 3.58
CA ILE A 512 12.68 -35.40 2.51
C ILE A 512 13.43 -36.28 1.51
N ASN A 513 14.29 -37.18 1.97
CA ASN A 513 15.05 -38.08 1.09
C ASN A 513 14.14 -38.99 0.26
N LYS A 514 13.07 -39.53 0.85
CA LYS A 514 12.07 -40.33 0.12
C LYS A 514 11.40 -39.51 -0.98
N LEU A 515 11.06 -38.24 -0.70
CA LEU A 515 10.46 -37.34 -1.68
C LEU A 515 11.45 -36.91 -2.77
N THR A 516 12.72 -36.71 -2.43
CA THR A 516 13.76 -36.42 -3.44
C THR A 516 13.99 -37.61 -4.36
N ASP A 517 14.00 -38.83 -3.81
CA ASP A 517 14.13 -40.06 -4.58
C ASP A 517 12.90 -40.26 -5.49
N GLU A 518 11.67 -40.02 -5.00
CA GLU A 518 10.44 -40.03 -5.81
C GLU A 518 10.48 -39.01 -6.95
N ALA A 519 11.03 -37.82 -6.68
CA ALA A 519 11.16 -36.74 -7.65
C ALA A 519 12.29 -36.95 -8.68
N GLY A 520 13.16 -37.94 -8.48
CA GLY A 520 14.32 -38.19 -9.32
C GLY A 520 15.38 -37.08 -9.22
N ILE A 521 15.47 -36.38 -8.08
CA ILE A 521 16.49 -35.35 -7.84
C ILE A 521 17.57 -35.85 -6.88
N PRO A 522 18.80 -35.32 -6.94
CA PRO A 522 19.87 -35.71 -6.04
C PRO A 522 19.51 -35.47 -4.56
N ARG A 523 19.83 -36.44 -3.70
CA ARG A 523 19.71 -36.28 -2.25
C ARG A 523 20.53 -35.08 -1.79
N PHE A 524 20.02 -34.36 -0.78
CA PHE A 524 20.57 -33.09 -0.28
C PHE A 524 20.63 -31.95 -1.33
N GLY A 525 20.09 -32.14 -2.53
CA GLY A 525 20.19 -31.17 -3.62
C GLY A 525 21.60 -30.98 -4.15
N HIS A 526 22.55 -31.87 -3.84
CA HIS A 526 23.92 -31.78 -4.30
C HIS A 526 24.02 -32.22 -5.77
N THR A 527 24.36 -31.27 -6.64
CA THR A 527 24.53 -31.52 -8.07
C THR A 527 25.70 -30.72 -8.62
N HIS A 528 26.29 -31.22 -9.70
CA HIS A 528 27.26 -30.43 -10.45
C HIS A 528 26.52 -29.34 -11.24
N LEU A 529 27.15 -28.18 -11.31
CA LEU A 529 26.76 -27.07 -12.15
C LEU A 529 27.84 -26.83 -13.20
N TYR A 530 27.48 -26.09 -14.25
CA TYR A 530 28.38 -25.67 -15.31
C TYR A 530 28.43 -24.13 -15.34
N ASP A 531 29.60 -23.53 -15.57
CA ASP A 531 29.73 -22.07 -15.71
C ASP A 531 29.14 -21.65 -17.06
N GLY A 532 28.14 -20.77 -17.05
CA GLY A 532 27.55 -20.23 -18.28
C GLY A 532 28.55 -19.49 -19.17
N GLY A 533 29.62 -18.92 -18.59
CA GLY A 533 30.64 -18.20 -19.35
C GLY A 533 31.62 -19.08 -20.13
N THR A 534 32.02 -20.23 -19.58
CA THR A 534 33.01 -21.12 -20.22
C THR A 534 32.40 -22.42 -20.74
N GLY A 535 31.28 -22.85 -20.19
CA GLY A 535 30.67 -24.16 -20.41
C GLY A 535 31.32 -25.29 -19.58
N ASP A 536 32.37 -24.99 -18.82
CA ASP A 536 33.07 -25.99 -18.02
C ASP A 536 32.27 -26.35 -16.77
N ARG A 537 32.39 -27.62 -16.35
CA ARG A 537 31.80 -28.10 -15.10
C ARG A 537 32.59 -27.56 -13.91
N PHE A 538 31.92 -27.12 -12.85
CA PHE A 538 32.58 -26.78 -11.59
C PHE A 538 33.19 -28.04 -10.93
N ASP A 539 34.32 -27.85 -10.25
CA ASP A 539 35.08 -28.95 -9.63
C ASP A 539 34.32 -29.64 -8.49
N GLN A 540 33.52 -28.89 -7.74
CA GLN A 540 32.74 -29.39 -6.61
C GLN A 540 31.23 -29.25 -6.87
N PRO A 541 30.42 -30.23 -6.42
CA PRO A 541 28.97 -30.10 -6.48
C PRO A 541 28.50 -28.98 -5.55
N ALA A 542 27.46 -28.28 -5.97
CA ALA A 542 26.80 -27.25 -5.17
C ALA A 542 25.42 -27.73 -4.72
N THR A 543 24.92 -27.17 -3.62
CA THR A 543 23.52 -27.36 -3.24
C THR A 543 22.65 -26.49 -4.11
N VAL A 544 21.76 -27.14 -4.86
CA VAL A 544 20.74 -26.49 -5.69
C VAL A 544 19.37 -26.90 -5.20
N GLY A 545 18.38 -26.01 -5.37
CA GLY A 545 16.99 -26.37 -5.21
C GLY A 545 16.09 -25.16 -5.35
N VAL A 546 14.92 -25.17 -4.73
CA VAL A 546 13.91 -24.13 -4.87
C VAL A 546 13.57 -23.54 -3.51
N ILE A 547 13.87 -22.25 -3.31
CA ILE A 547 13.66 -21.52 -2.06
C ILE A 547 12.60 -20.42 -2.24
N TYR A 548 11.82 -20.12 -1.20
CA TYR A 548 10.85 -19.05 -1.25
C TYR A 548 11.48 -17.69 -0.89
N MET A 549 11.52 -16.78 -1.88
CA MET A 549 12.16 -15.48 -1.77
C MET A 549 11.16 -14.33 -1.77
N LEU A 550 11.49 -13.29 -1.00
CA LEU A 550 10.68 -12.10 -0.77
C LEU A 550 11.44 -10.86 -1.27
N LYS A 551 10.71 -9.90 -1.84
CA LYS A 551 11.19 -8.54 -2.08
C LYS A 551 10.76 -7.65 -0.92
N LEU A 552 11.69 -6.98 -0.26
CA LEU A 552 11.39 -6.11 0.87
C LEU A 552 11.10 -4.67 0.42
N GLY A 553 10.36 -3.91 1.24
CA GLY A 553 10.06 -2.48 1.00
C GLY A 553 11.26 -1.53 1.09
N HIS A 554 12.48 -2.06 1.06
CA HIS A 554 13.73 -1.31 1.11
C HIS A 554 14.29 -1.18 -0.31
N LEU A 555 13.66 -0.32 -1.10
CA LEU A 555 14.00 -0.12 -2.50
C LEU A 555 15.08 0.93 -2.67
N ILE A 556 15.99 0.72 -3.62
CA ILE A 556 17.13 1.64 -3.84
C ILE A 556 16.65 3.04 -4.27
N ASP A 557 15.60 3.11 -5.10
CA ASP A 557 15.04 4.36 -5.61
C ASP A 557 14.54 5.29 -4.47
N ASP A 558 14.11 4.71 -3.35
CA ASP A 558 13.69 5.48 -2.17
C ASP A 558 14.88 5.97 -1.35
N LYS A 559 15.99 5.24 -1.36
CA LYS A 559 17.20 5.52 -0.58
C LYS A 559 18.20 6.43 -1.28
N MET A 560 18.20 6.43 -2.62
CA MET A 560 19.07 7.30 -3.39
C MET A 560 18.67 8.76 -3.17
N HIS A 561 19.63 9.56 -2.70
CA HIS A 561 19.48 11.00 -2.48
C HIS A 561 20.82 11.68 -2.72
N ALA A 562 20.81 12.74 -3.51
CA ALA A 562 21.96 13.56 -3.80
C ALA A 562 21.55 15.03 -3.77
N ARG A 563 22.46 15.88 -3.31
CA ARG A 563 22.27 17.33 -3.22
C ARG A 563 23.57 18.01 -3.62
N SER A 564 23.46 19.00 -4.51
CA SER A 564 24.50 20.00 -4.74
C SER A 564 24.19 21.25 -3.91
N ILE A 565 23.19 22.01 -4.34
CA ILE A 565 22.61 23.17 -3.64
C ILE A 565 21.14 22.90 -3.32
N GLY A 566 20.58 23.61 -2.37
CA GLY A 566 19.19 23.39 -1.96
C GLY A 566 18.71 24.43 -0.97
N PRO A 567 17.54 24.24 -0.37
CA PRO A 567 17.04 25.14 0.66
C PRO A 567 17.89 25.09 1.93
N TYR A 568 17.86 26.19 2.66
CA TYR A 568 18.58 26.42 3.90
C TYR A 568 17.59 26.83 5.01
N SER A 569 17.95 26.51 6.24
CA SER A 569 17.23 26.93 7.44
C SER A 569 17.26 28.45 7.57
N LEU A 570 16.14 29.05 7.96
CA LEU A 570 16.06 30.51 8.17
C LEU A 570 16.89 30.97 9.38
N ILE A 571 17.00 30.11 10.40
CA ILE A 571 17.65 30.44 11.67
C ILE A 571 19.14 30.16 11.57
N THR A 572 19.51 28.91 11.33
CA THR A 572 20.91 28.46 11.37
C THR A 572 21.64 28.62 10.04
N GLN A 573 20.93 28.99 8.96
CA GLN A 573 21.48 29.06 7.60
C GLN A 573 22.09 27.74 7.08
N GLN A 574 21.92 26.63 7.79
CA GLN A 574 22.40 25.32 7.39
C GLN A 574 21.48 24.68 6.32
N PRO A 575 22.02 23.78 5.48
CA PRO A 575 21.22 22.89 4.65
C PRO A 575 20.05 22.26 5.42
N LEU A 576 18.83 22.31 4.88
CA LEU A 576 17.71 21.58 5.48
C LEU A 576 17.98 20.08 5.58
N GLY A 577 17.27 19.38 6.46
CA GLY A 577 17.42 17.94 6.65
C GLY A 577 16.44 17.12 5.83
N GLY A 578 16.89 15.98 5.31
CA GLY A 578 16.04 14.95 4.73
C GLY A 578 15.68 15.12 3.24
N LYS A 579 15.41 13.99 2.58
CA LYS A 579 15.15 13.90 1.13
C LYS A 579 13.96 14.75 0.67
N ALA A 580 12.88 14.78 1.44
CA ALA A 580 11.65 15.50 1.10
C ALA A 580 11.86 17.01 0.95
N GLN A 581 12.85 17.57 1.64
CA GLN A 581 13.20 18.99 1.58
C GLN A 581 14.44 19.25 0.72
N PHE A 582 14.88 18.25 -0.07
CA PHE A 582 16.15 18.32 -0.80
C PHE A 582 17.34 18.66 0.13
N GLY A 583 17.34 18.03 1.31
CA GLY A 583 18.24 18.32 2.41
C GLY A 583 19.67 17.81 2.23
N GLY A 584 20.59 18.32 3.05
CA GLY A 584 21.98 17.85 3.12
C GLY A 584 22.14 16.58 3.96
N GLN A 585 23.28 15.92 3.83
CA GLN A 585 23.69 14.87 4.75
C GLN A 585 24.23 15.52 6.03
N ARG A 586 23.94 14.90 7.18
CA ARG A 586 24.50 15.35 8.45
C ARG A 586 25.95 14.89 8.54
N PHE A 587 26.85 15.83 8.71
CA PHE A 587 28.24 15.58 9.07
C PHE A 587 28.38 15.83 10.58
N GLY A 588 28.54 14.77 11.35
CA GLY A 588 28.54 14.81 12.81
C GLY A 588 29.94 14.87 13.40
N GLU A 589 29.97 14.87 14.72
CA GLU A 589 31.21 14.90 15.51
C GLU A 589 32.15 13.73 15.19
N MET A 590 31.62 12.52 15.03
CA MET A 590 32.45 11.35 14.71
C MET A 590 33.12 11.47 13.32
N GLU A 591 32.43 12.05 12.34
CA GLU A 591 33.01 12.29 11.02
C GLU A 591 34.05 13.42 11.05
N VAL A 592 33.86 14.43 11.90
CA VAL A 592 34.87 15.48 12.16
C VAL A 592 36.14 14.86 12.73
N TRP A 593 36.04 14.04 13.78
CA TRP A 593 37.20 13.35 14.36
C TRP A 593 37.94 12.47 13.36
N ALA A 594 37.21 11.83 12.45
CA ALA A 594 37.82 11.07 11.38
C ALA A 594 38.71 11.96 10.51
N LEU A 595 38.23 13.13 10.07
CA LEU A 595 39.04 14.06 9.26
C LEU A 595 40.21 14.66 10.05
N GLU A 596 40.02 14.97 11.33
CA GLU A 596 41.09 15.44 12.22
C GLU A 596 42.20 14.41 12.36
N ALA A 597 41.86 13.13 12.53
CA ALA A 597 42.83 12.04 12.64
C ALA A 597 43.70 11.89 11.37
N TYR A 598 43.13 12.19 10.19
CA TYR A 598 43.88 12.24 8.93
C TYR A 598 44.66 13.54 8.71
N GLY A 599 44.48 14.56 9.57
CA GLY A 599 45.05 15.89 9.37
C GLY A 599 44.44 16.65 8.18
N ALA A 600 43.23 16.29 7.75
CA ALA A 600 42.56 16.86 6.58
C ALA A 600 41.88 18.21 6.90
N SER A 601 42.68 19.18 7.38
CA SER A 601 42.19 20.47 7.90
C SER A 601 41.46 21.31 6.85
N ALA A 602 41.94 21.31 5.59
CA ALA A 602 41.29 22.06 4.50
C ALA A 602 39.90 21.50 4.17
N THR A 603 39.76 20.18 4.10
CA THR A 603 38.48 19.48 3.86
C THR A 603 37.51 19.73 5.00
N LEU A 604 37.98 19.63 6.24
CA LEU A 604 37.17 19.90 7.42
C LEU A 604 36.69 21.35 7.45
N ARG A 605 37.59 22.30 7.19
CA ARG A 605 37.28 23.73 7.10
C ARG A 605 36.20 23.99 6.05
N GLU A 606 36.31 23.40 4.87
CA GLU A 606 35.32 23.55 3.80
C GLU A 606 33.93 23.01 4.21
N ILE A 607 33.88 21.81 4.80
CA ILE A 607 32.64 21.15 5.22
C ILE A 607 31.92 21.97 6.30
N LEU A 608 32.66 22.51 7.27
CA LEU A 608 32.11 23.28 8.39
C LEU A 608 31.74 24.73 8.03
N THR A 609 32.12 25.23 6.86
CA THR A 609 31.91 26.63 6.46
C THR A 609 31.12 26.72 5.15
N VAL A 610 31.80 26.76 4.00
CA VAL A 610 31.24 27.08 2.68
C VAL A 610 30.26 26.01 2.16
N LYS A 611 30.35 24.76 2.64
CA LYS A 611 29.37 23.70 2.35
C LYS A 611 28.17 23.70 3.30
N SER A 612 28.22 24.48 4.38
CA SER A 612 27.23 24.54 5.44
C SER A 612 26.59 25.94 5.52
N ASP A 613 27.04 26.78 6.44
CA ASP A 613 26.36 27.96 6.95
C ASP A 613 27.17 29.26 6.80
N ASP A 614 28.29 29.26 6.07
CA ASP A 614 28.90 30.50 5.58
C ASP A 614 28.10 31.04 4.38
N VAL A 615 27.20 32.00 4.64
CA VAL A 615 26.26 32.54 3.65
C VAL A 615 26.96 33.23 2.49
N VAL A 616 28.03 33.97 2.77
CA VAL A 616 28.77 34.73 1.74
C VAL A 616 29.77 33.83 1.05
N GLY A 617 30.50 33.02 1.82
CA GLY A 617 31.50 32.10 1.29
C GLY A 617 30.90 31.05 0.37
N ARG A 618 29.71 30.50 0.68
CA ARG A 618 29.05 29.51 -0.21
C ARG A 618 28.70 30.09 -1.59
N ALA A 619 28.22 31.34 -1.64
CA ALA A 619 27.84 31.99 -2.90
C ALA A 619 29.08 32.27 -3.77
N LYS A 620 30.13 32.84 -3.17
CA LYS A 620 31.42 33.06 -3.84
C LYS A 620 32.07 31.76 -4.29
N THR A 621 31.99 30.73 -3.45
CA THR A 621 32.50 29.39 -3.78
C THR A 621 31.81 28.82 -5.01
N TYR A 622 30.48 28.91 -5.08
CA TYR A 622 29.73 28.47 -6.25
C TYR A 622 30.15 29.23 -7.52
N GLU A 623 30.26 30.55 -7.44
CA GLU A 623 30.71 31.39 -8.55
C GLU A 623 32.14 31.03 -9.01
N ALA A 624 33.06 30.83 -8.07
CA ALA A 624 34.43 30.42 -8.36
C ALA A 624 34.49 29.06 -9.06
N ILE A 625 33.71 28.07 -8.60
CA ILE A 625 33.61 26.76 -9.24
C ILE A 625 33.10 26.88 -10.68
N VAL A 626 32.07 27.70 -10.93
CA VAL A 626 31.50 27.91 -12.28
C VAL A 626 32.51 28.59 -13.21
N LYS A 627 33.29 29.55 -12.70
CA LYS A 627 34.32 30.26 -13.47
C LYS A 627 35.65 29.51 -13.60
N GLY A 628 35.84 28.43 -12.83
CA GLY A 628 37.13 27.73 -12.73
C GLY A 628 38.21 28.53 -11.99
N GLU A 629 37.80 29.44 -11.10
CA GLU A 629 38.69 30.26 -10.28
C GLU A 629 39.07 29.55 -8.98
N THR A 630 40.09 30.06 -8.28
CA THR A 630 40.51 29.54 -6.98
C THR A 630 39.44 29.77 -5.92
N MET A 631 39.26 28.78 -5.04
CA MET A 631 38.29 28.85 -3.94
C MET A 631 38.60 30.03 -3.01
N PRO A 632 37.60 30.82 -2.60
CA PRO A 632 37.80 31.93 -1.68
C PRO A 632 38.14 31.42 -0.28
N GLU A 633 38.74 32.28 0.55
CA GLU A 633 38.90 31.97 1.97
C GLU A 633 37.54 31.94 2.67
N PRO A 634 37.24 30.90 3.46
CA PRO A 634 35.99 30.82 4.22
C PRO A 634 35.88 31.89 5.30
N GLY A 635 34.67 32.39 5.50
CA GLY A 635 34.32 33.30 6.60
C GLY A 635 33.90 32.56 7.88
N LEU A 636 33.31 33.32 8.80
CA LEU A 636 32.76 32.78 10.04
C LEU A 636 31.42 32.04 9.78
N PRO A 637 31.22 30.83 10.34
CA PRO A 637 29.94 30.13 10.31
C PRO A 637 28.82 30.95 10.94
N GLU A 638 27.63 30.94 10.33
CA GLU A 638 26.48 31.63 10.91
C GLU A 638 26.03 31.01 12.24
N SER A 639 26.20 29.69 12.43
CA SER A 639 25.94 29.05 13.73
C SER A 639 26.76 29.64 14.88
N PHE A 640 28.00 30.05 14.61
CA PHE A 640 28.84 30.74 15.60
C PHE A 640 28.32 32.16 15.88
N ASN A 641 27.89 32.88 14.86
CA ASN A 641 27.25 34.19 15.03
C ASN A 641 25.98 34.06 15.87
N VAL A 642 25.12 33.08 15.58
CA VAL A 642 23.89 32.82 16.35
C VAL A 642 24.23 32.56 17.83
N LEU A 643 25.21 31.70 18.10
CA LEU A 643 25.68 31.44 19.47
C LEU A 643 26.12 32.74 20.18
N MET A 644 26.85 33.61 19.49
CA MET A 644 27.28 34.89 20.04
C MET A 644 26.12 35.83 20.37
N HIS A 645 25.09 35.87 19.52
CA HIS A 645 23.89 36.66 19.77
C HIS A 645 23.04 36.07 20.90
N GLU A 646 22.96 34.74 21.02
CA GLU A 646 22.26 34.08 22.12
C GLU A 646 22.93 34.37 23.47
N LEU A 647 24.27 34.28 23.54
CA LEU A 647 25.01 34.61 24.76
C LEU A 647 24.90 36.10 25.12
N LYS A 648 24.91 37.01 24.13
CA LYS A 648 24.62 38.44 24.36
C LYS A 648 23.19 38.68 24.83
N GLY A 649 22.23 37.89 24.35
CA GLY A 649 20.84 37.90 24.83
C GLY A 649 20.71 37.53 26.31
N LEU A 650 21.66 36.76 26.86
CA LEU A 650 21.75 36.47 28.29
C LEU A 650 22.43 37.59 29.11
N GLY A 651 22.87 38.67 28.47
CA GLY A 651 23.60 39.77 29.11
C GLY A 651 25.10 39.55 29.25
N LEU A 652 25.67 38.56 28.54
CA LEU A 652 27.12 38.33 28.49
C LEU A 652 27.75 39.13 27.33
N ASP A 653 28.69 40.03 27.62
CA ASP A 653 29.44 40.75 26.56
C ASP A 653 30.62 39.90 26.09
N ILE A 654 30.48 39.27 24.92
CA ILE A 654 31.54 38.48 24.29
C ILE A 654 32.00 39.18 23.01
N ARG A 655 33.32 39.33 22.89
CA ARG A 655 34.00 39.98 21.77
C ARG A 655 35.09 39.06 21.24
N LEU A 656 35.29 39.09 19.92
CA LEU A 656 36.45 38.47 19.29
C LEU A 656 37.61 39.46 19.41
N GLU A 657 38.72 39.03 20.02
CA GLU A 657 39.99 39.77 19.95
C GLU A 657 40.73 39.32 18.69
N GLU A 658 41.25 40.30 17.93
CA GLU A 658 42.02 40.05 16.69
C GLU A 658 43.41 39.49 16.95
#